data_AF-A0A4Q5AV32-F1
#
_entry.id   AF-A0A4Q5AV32-F1
#
_cell.length_a   1.000
_cell.length_b   1.000
_cell.length_c   1.000
_cell.angle_alpha   90.00
_cell.angle_beta   90.00
_cell.angle_gamma   90.00
#
_symmetry.space_group_name_H-M   'P 1'
#
loop_
_entity.id
_entity.type
_entity.pdbx_description
1 polymer ?
#
loop_
_entity_poly.entity_id
_entity_poly.type
_entity_poly.pdbx_seq_one_letter_code
_entity_poly.pdbx_strand_id
1 'polypeptide(L)'
;MYTKTLRRLSLLVGMLLAVALVAVPVAPPAFAEEASGATSSCAVGSNSFAQCLPDANLRKTVMGTLKISDEGTVITQAHVHALTSLDARNAGIADLTGLGVFSSLERLWLYNNNISDLGPLSSLANLQDLGLGDNDISDISALSGLTKLTTINLAHNSVASIDPLASAKNLEYLWASSNQLTNVDVINNFTHMKGADLSRNKVFSAANIKLDPPKYLVMTGQVIEYDITVDFGATFSVDTPIGYDGKHIQPMSIANNGTYDASTGKITWKADQYSGIGLVAVYQSQGGGQSGDRPFSGIVRANVTHTGAENVEPEDTATPPAWREAPAGTEATKTTCQEGTSTFAQCFPDAALATAVSTELGRTSSDVVAVGELGKVTKLLANNTGIKVLSGVEHLVNLRSIHMSDNPISDISPLASLSKLYDVQFYNDRVVDVSALANKPDLWGLGLGNNYIEDISTITNVPKLAWVDIYSNNITDFSIVRQWPTLNALWVSGNPFTDVSPIADVKGLRRLQLESNGIDDMSAFQKLEPTEYSMNDGQSVWRDPVTVNAGETVSVRTAKGRMGQYLTPKNISPAGGTYDPATGTVTWTNVSRSGKYSFTFSESDNWDYLFSGKVRQPVTVNQTDKTAPVITGVYDTYSTIDQPYDWMDGVKATDDVDGDITDRIQIPKNTLDIHKLGTYAIQYYVEDNAQNKTWSGRKVTVTNATLDSLISYSVTTKVGTAPTLPVYAKATWSDGKTSYEGVTWESVPAEQYNKAGSFIVQGTSRGKKVTTTVYVEKKDIHIDSVAINGDQIVSGSLQLNTQAKATLKASTLPADAKEPTITWSVKDTSIASVDQKGTVTAIKPGTTEVIATADDKTASVKLTVRQRFTDVPPNALFASDIDWLTSMRITQGNSNGTYGYGQTLRRQDMAIFLYRFAKLQNIGSASTFKPSAKDYAKFKDVKKGSFAATEILWLASTGITQGNPDGTFRGTNTLTRQDMAIYLYRLAKLAGNKNALSFKPTEKDYAKFKDVKKGSFAATEILWLASTGITQGNPDATFRGTNKLNRQDMAVFLHRMYTYLRKS
;
A
#
# COMPACT_ATOMS: atom_id res chain seq x y z
N MET A 1 -45.49 -43.22 -14.40
CA MET A 1 -46.41 -42.09 -14.63
C MET A 1 -46.39 -41.17 -13.41
N TYR A 2 -45.93 -39.91 -13.58
CA TYR A 2 -46.15 -38.68 -12.79
C TYR A 2 -45.69 -38.48 -11.29
N THR A 3 -44.55 -37.77 -11.14
CA THR A 3 -44.17 -36.54 -10.36
C THR A 3 -44.32 -36.29 -8.82
N LYS A 4 -43.15 -35.99 -8.17
CA LYS A 4 -42.67 -34.78 -7.39
C LYS A 4 -42.62 -34.64 -5.82
N THR A 5 -41.38 -34.69 -5.28
CA THR A 5 -40.57 -33.77 -4.39
C THR A 5 -40.64 -33.59 -2.82
N LEU A 6 -39.45 -33.84 -2.19
CA LEU A 6 -38.62 -33.14 -1.12
C LEU A 6 -39.16 -32.93 0.33
N ARG A 7 -38.40 -32.99 1.46
CA ARG A 7 -36.95 -33.06 1.81
C ARG A 7 -36.75 -33.63 3.26
N ARG A 8 -35.49 -33.98 3.61
CA ARG A 8 -35.00 -35.07 4.51
C ARG A 8 -34.81 -34.83 6.03
N LEU A 9 -34.67 -35.99 6.72
CA LEU A 9 -34.34 -36.32 8.11
C LEU A 9 -32.85 -36.75 8.34
N SER A 10 -32.46 -36.66 9.61
CA SER A 10 -31.47 -37.27 10.55
C SER A 10 -30.65 -38.58 10.31
N LEU A 11 -29.50 -38.66 11.03
CA LEU A 11 -28.85 -39.74 11.84
C LEU A 11 -28.35 -41.13 11.31
N LEU A 12 -27.09 -41.45 11.70
CA LEU A 12 -26.44 -42.72 12.19
C LEU A 12 -26.25 -44.02 11.34
N VAL A 13 -24.99 -44.54 11.38
CA VAL A 13 -24.43 -45.92 11.27
C VAL A 13 -24.42 -46.68 9.92
N GLY A 14 -23.24 -47.25 9.56
CA GLY A 14 -23.15 -48.53 8.81
C GLY A 14 -22.28 -48.56 7.54
N MET A 15 -21.47 -49.62 7.42
CA MET A 15 -20.57 -50.05 6.34
C MET A 15 -21.20 -50.18 4.92
N LEU A 16 -20.30 -50.21 3.92
CA LEU A 16 -20.35 -50.88 2.60
C LEU A 16 -21.00 -50.20 1.37
N LEU A 17 -20.25 -50.31 0.25
CA LEU A 17 -20.55 -49.91 -1.13
C LEU A 17 -21.87 -50.51 -1.67
N ALA A 18 -22.62 -49.73 -2.45
CA ALA A 18 -23.03 -50.03 -3.84
C ALA A 18 -24.11 -49.04 -4.37
N VAL A 19 -23.70 -48.26 -5.38
CA VAL A 19 -24.36 -48.00 -6.67
C VAL A 19 -25.89 -47.84 -6.76
N ALA A 20 -26.28 -46.75 -7.44
CA ALA A 20 -27.44 -46.56 -8.34
C ALA A 20 -28.41 -45.40 -7.97
N LEU A 21 -28.11 -44.24 -8.55
CA LEU A 21 -28.96 -43.33 -9.38
C LEU A 21 -30.50 -43.47 -9.25
N VAL A 22 -31.31 -42.40 -9.20
CA VAL A 22 -31.55 -41.37 -10.26
C VAL A 22 -32.31 -40.17 -9.65
N ALA A 23 -31.73 -38.96 -9.70
CA ALA A 23 -32.09 -37.72 -10.45
C ALA A 23 -33.36 -36.94 -9.99
N VAL A 24 -33.51 -35.61 -10.11
CA VAL A 24 -33.00 -34.57 -11.05
C VAL A 24 -33.06 -33.19 -10.32
N PRO A 25 -32.26 -32.18 -10.71
CA PRO A 25 -32.89 -30.92 -11.09
C PRO A 25 -32.41 -30.38 -12.46
N VAL A 26 -33.26 -29.54 -13.02
CA VAL A 26 -33.33 -29.06 -14.41
C VAL A 26 -32.26 -28.01 -14.73
N ALA A 27 -31.78 -28.05 -15.98
CA ALA A 27 -30.73 -27.26 -16.61
C ALA A 27 -31.16 -25.84 -17.09
N PRO A 28 -30.21 -24.92 -17.34
CA PRO A 28 -30.26 -23.89 -18.38
C PRO A 28 -29.65 -24.40 -19.72
N PRO A 29 -29.82 -23.68 -20.84
CA PRO A 29 -30.08 -24.26 -22.16
C PRO A 29 -28.85 -24.86 -22.85
N ALA A 30 -29.15 -25.89 -23.65
CA ALA A 30 -28.23 -26.53 -24.57
C ALA A 30 -27.72 -25.55 -25.64
N PHE A 31 -26.39 -25.47 -25.77
CA PHE A 31 -25.78 -25.64 -27.08
C PHE A 31 -25.20 -27.06 -27.10
N ALA A 32 -25.78 -27.89 -27.95
CA ALA A 32 -25.29 -29.22 -28.24
C ALA A 32 -24.09 -29.10 -29.17
N GLU A 33 -22.97 -29.69 -28.79
CA GLU A 33 -22.16 -30.47 -29.73
C GLU A 33 -21.38 -31.55 -28.96
N GLU A 34 -21.80 -32.78 -29.21
CA GLU A 34 -21.18 -34.09 -29.02
C GLU A 34 -19.87 -34.18 -28.20
N ALA A 35 -20.00 -34.59 -26.93
CA ALA A 35 -18.96 -35.37 -26.28
C ALA A 35 -18.99 -36.80 -26.84
N SER A 36 -18.18 -37.07 -27.87
CA SER A 36 -17.78 -38.44 -28.19
C SER A 36 -16.57 -38.81 -27.34
N GLY A 37 -16.72 -39.82 -26.51
CA GLY A 37 -15.60 -40.48 -25.86
C GLY A 37 -14.74 -41.16 -26.92
N ALA A 38 -13.54 -40.64 -27.13
CA ALA A 38 -12.45 -41.37 -27.74
C ALA A 38 -11.18 -41.03 -26.95
N THR A 39 -10.73 -41.98 -26.13
CA THR A 39 -9.31 -42.07 -25.81
C THR A 39 -8.59 -42.40 -27.11
N SER A 40 -8.26 -41.39 -27.92
CA SER A 40 -7.47 -41.59 -29.13
C SER A 40 -6.02 -41.84 -28.71
N SER A 41 -5.63 -43.10 -28.59
CA SER A 41 -4.21 -43.46 -28.55
C SER A 41 -3.58 -42.99 -29.86
N CYS A 42 -2.76 -41.94 -29.81
CA CYS A 42 -2.03 -41.46 -30.98
C CYS A 42 -1.09 -42.57 -31.49
N ALA A 43 -1.35 -43.10 -32.69
CA ALA A 43 -0.53 -44.13 -33.32
C ALA A 43 0.40 -43.52 -34.40
N VAL A 44 1.70 -43.64 -34.15
CA VAL A 44 2.75 -43.24 -35.12
C VAL A 44 2.57 -44.03 -36.42
N GLY A 45 2.58 -43.32 -37.55
CA GLY A 45 2.37 -43.88 -38.88
C GLY A 45 0.90 -43.98 -39.31
N SER A 46 -0.05 -43.56 -38.46
CA SER A 46 -1.49 -43.61 -38.79
C SER A 46 -2.25 -42.33 -38.43
N ASN A 47 -1.88 -41.65 -37.34
CA ASN A 47 -2.55 -40.41 -36.91
C ASN A 47 -1.78 -39.14 -37.30
N SER A 48 -2.52 -38.07 -37.60
CA SER A 48 -1.95 -36.75 -37.92
C SER A 48 -1.60 -35.91 -36.68
N PHE A 49 -0.86 -34.81 -36.88
CA PHE A 49 -0.58 -33.85 -35.81
C PHE A 49 -1.87 -33.30 -35.19
N ALA A 50 -2.89 -32.96 -36.00
CA ALA A 50 -4.20 -32.50 -35.51
C ALA A 50 -4.94 -33.54 -34.65
N GLN A 51 -4.82 -34.82 -34.99
CA GLN A 51 -5.45 -35.91 -34.24
C GLN A 51 -4.72 -36.25 -32.95
N CYS A 52 -3.40 -36.08 -32.92
CA CYS A 52 -2.56 -36.46 -31.79
C CYS A 52 -2.36 -35.35 -30.76
N LEU A 53 -2.29 -34.09 -31.19
CA LEU A 53 -2.02 -32.93 -30.35
C LEU A 53 -3.25 -32.02 -30.34
N PRO A 54 -4.24 -32.24 -29.45
CA PRO A 54 -5.49 -31.48 -29.45
C PRO A 54 -5.28 -30.00 -29.11
N ASP A 55 -4.35 -29.68 -28.20
CA ASP A 55 -3.97 -28.30 -27.87
C ASP A 55 -3.32 -27.62 -29.08
N ALA A 56 -3.97 -26.56 -29.59
CA ALA A 56 -3.53 -25.86 -30.79
C ALA A 56 -2.19 -25.15 -30.61
N ASN A 57 -1.88 -24.66 -29.41
CA ASN A 57 -0.63 -23.98 -29.11
C ASN A 57 0.52 -24.98 -29.03
N LEU A 58 0.30 -26.13 -28.38
CA LEU A 58 1.26 -27.23 -28.35
C LEU A 58 1.53 -27.76 -29.76
N ARG A 59 0.46 -28.04 -30.51
CA ARG A 59 0.54 -28.52 -31.90
C ARG A 59 1.33 -27.56 -32.77
N LYS A 60 1.00 -26.26 -32.73
CA LYS A 60 1.72 -25.22 -33.47
C LYS A 60 3.20 -25.17 -33.10
N THR A 61 3.54 -25.31 -31.83
CA THR A 61 4.93 -25.25 -31.36
C THR A 61 5.74 -26.47 -31.80
N VAL A 62 5.16 -27.67 -31.69
CA VAL A 62 5.77 -28.91 -32.17
C VAL A 62 5.99 -28.86 -33.69
N MET A 63 4.95 -28.47 -34.44
CA MET A 63 5.04 -28.37 -35.90
C MET A 63 6.03 -27.30 -36.35
N GLY A 64 6.06 -26.13 -35.69
CA GLY A 64 7.04 -25.08 -35.96
C GLY A 64 8.47 -25.54 -35.75
N THR A 65 8.72 -26.30 -34.68
CA THR A 65 10.04 -26.89 -34.39
C THR A 65 10.45 -27.91 -35.45
N LEU A 66 9.51 -28.73 -35.91
CA LEU A 66 9.72 -29.71 -36.98
C LEU A 66 9.67 -29.11 -38.40
N LYS A 67 9.35 -27.82 -38.53
CA LYS A 67 9.16 -27.10 -39.81
C LYS A 67 8.08 -27.71 -40.69
N ILE A 68 6.97 -28.14 -40.07
CA ILE A 68 5.79 -28.72 -40.73
C ILE A 68 4.69 -27.66 -40.77
N SER A 69 4.04 -27.48 -41.92
CA SER A 69 3.00 -26.46 -42.11
C SER A 69 1.57 -27.01 -42.21
N ASP A 70 1.38 -28.29 -42.49
CA ASP A 70 0.07 -28.93 -42.63
C ASP A 70 -0.25 -29.79 -41.40
N GLU A 71 -1.27 -29.41 -40.62
CA GLU A 71 -1.71 -30.12 -39.42
C GLU A 71 -2.28 -31.53 -39.72
N GLY A 72 -2.67 -31.78 -40.98
CA GLY A 72 -3.09 -33.09 -41.49
C GLY A 72 -1.94 -34.07 -41.73
N THR A 73 -0.68 -33.62 -41.63
CA THR A 73 0.49 -34.49 -41.83
C THR A 73 0.51 -35.62 -40.80
N VAL A 74 0.69 -36.87 -41.27
CA VAL A 74 0.82 -38.05 -40.41
C VAL A 74 2.13 -37.99 -39.62
N ILE A 75 2.08 -38.28 -38.31
CA ILE A 75 3.29 -38.37 -37.47
C ILE A 75 4.06 -39.63 -37.88
N THR A 76 5.32 -39.48 -38.30
CA THR A 76 6.19 -40.59 -38.70
C THR A 76 7.26 -40.86 -37.64
N GLN A 77 7.91 -42.02 -37.70
CA GLN A 77 9.04 -42.32 -36.83
C GLN A 77 10.20 -41.33 -37.02
N ALA A 78 10.37 -40.78 -38.23
CA ALA A 78 11.34 -39.72 -38.48
C ALA A 78 11.02 -38.43 -37.71
N HIS A 79 9.74 -38.05 -37.60
CA HIS A 79 9.31 -36.90 -36.78
C HIS A 79 9.59 -37.15 -35.29
N VAL A 80 9.31 -38.37 -34.80
CA VAL A 80 9.59 -38.77 -33.41
C VAL A 80 11.08 -38.68 -33.07
N HIS A 81 11.96 -39.06 -34.00
CA HIS A 81 13.41 -38.96 -33.81
C HIS A 81 13.97 -37.55 -34.00
N ALA A 82 13.33 -36.73 -34.82
CA ALA A 82 13.79 -35.37 -35.09
C ALA A 82 13.51 -34.41 -33.92
N LEU A 83 12.44 -34.64 -33.14
CA LEU A 83 12.10 -33.79 -31.99
C LEU A 83 12.87 -34.21 -30.73
N THR A 84 14.08 -33.70 -30.57
CA THR A 84 14.91 -33.92 -29.36
C THR A 84 14.87 -32.76 -28.37
N SER A 85 14.44 -31.59 -28.82
CA SER A 85 14.32 -30.38 -28.01
C SER A 85 13.05 -29.63 -28.39
N LEU A 86 12.25 -29.22 -27.41
CA LEU A 86 11.06 -28.40 -27.63
C LEU A 86 11.05 -27.22 -26.66
N ASP A 87 11.05 -26.00 -27.23
CA ASP A 87 10.84 -24.76 -26.48
C ASP A 87 9.42 -24.27 -26.71
N ALA A 88 8.60 -24.36 -25.67
CA ALA A 88 7.18 -24.03 -25.68
C ALA A 88 6.81 -23.10 -24.51
N ARG A 89 7.75 -22.22 -24.12
CA ARG A 89 7.55 -21.22 -23.07
C ARG A 89 6.51 -20.16 -23.48
N ASN A 90 5.69 -19.70 -22.55
CA ASN A 90 4.71 -18.62 -22.75
C ASN A 90 3.74 -18.88 -23.92
N ALA A 91 3.42 -20.15 -24.20
CA ALA A 91 2.62 -20.53 -25.35
C ALA A 91 1.12 -20.60 -25.05
N GLY A 92 0.71 -20.49 -23.78
CA GLY A 92 -0.68 -20.67 -23.37
C GLY A 92 -1.18 -22.10 -23.58
N ILE A 93 -0.30 -23.08 -23.35
CA ILE A 93 -0.60 -24.51 -23.44
C ILE A 93 -1.30 -24.94 -22.15
N ALA A 94 -2.37 -25.73 -22.26
CA ALA A 94 -3.05 -26.31 -21.10
C ALA A 94 -3.05 -27.85 -21.13
N ASP A 95 -2.99 -28.46 -22.31
CA ASP A 95 -3.09 -29.91 -22.49
C ASP A 95 -1.85 -30.47 -23.22
N LEU A 96 -1.17 -31.41 -22.57
CA LEU A 96 0.03 -32.10 -23.09
C LEU A 96 -0.27 -33.40 -23.84
N THR A 97 -1.55 -33.74 -24.05
CA THR A 97 -1.97 -34.96 -24.72
C THR A 97 -1.26 -35.13 -26.05
N GLY A 98 -0.75 -36.35 -26.29
CA GLY A 98 -0.01 -36.73 -27.49
C GLY A 98 1.49 -36.42 -27.46
N LEU A 99 1.99 -35.58 -26.54
CA LEU A 99 3.41 -35.25 -26.46
C LEU A 99 4.28 -36.48 -26.12
N GLY A 100 3.73 -37.43 -25.36
CA GLY A 100 4.40 -38.68 -24.96
C GLY A 100 4.85 -39.58 -26.12
N VAL A 101 4.39 -39.31 -27.35
CA VAL A 101 4.82 -40.00 -28.58
C VAL A 101 6.23 -39.62 -29.01
N PHE A 102 6.69 -38.42 -28.67
CA PHE A 102 8.02 -37.91 -29.03
C PHE A 102 9.09 -38.38 -28.05
N SER A 103 9.25 -39.70 -27.91
CA SER A 103 10.13 -40.35 -26.92
C SER A 103 11.62 -40.06 -27.06
N SER A 104 12.04 -39.40 -28.15
CA SER A 104 13.42 -38.94 -28.35
C SER A 104 13.69 -37.56 -27.71
N LEU A 105 12.70 -36.93 -27.08
CA LEU A 105 12.87 -35.67 -26.36
C LEU A 105 13.88 -35.81 -25.22
N GLU A 106 14.87 -34.93 -25.23
CA GLU A 106 15.90 -34.78 -24.20
C GLU A 106 15.74 -33.46 -23.44
N ARG A 107 15.20 -32.43 -24.10
CA ARG A 107 15.01 -31.09 -23.52
C ARG A 107 13.59 -30.59 -23.79
N LEU A 108 12.87 -30.21 -22.74
CA LEU A 108 11.48 -29.78 -22.84
C LEU A 108 11.24 -28.58 -21.93
N TRP A 109 10.91 -27.42 -22.50
CA TRP A 109 10.68 -26.19 -21.74
C TRP A 109 9.24 -25.70 -21.93
N LEU A 110 8.48 -25.79 -20.85
CA LEU A 110 7.04 -25.54 -20.79
C LEU A 110 6.70 -24.43 -19.76
N TYR A 111 7.64 -23.53 -19.49
CA TYR A 111 7.46 -22.45 -18.53
C TYR A 111 6.32 -21.50 -18.89
N ASN A 112 5.64 -20.99 -17.86
CA ASN A 112 4.60 -19.99 -17.98
C ASN A 112 3.48 -20.39 -18.95
N ASN A 113 2.86 -21.53 -18.64
CA ASN A 113 1.70 -22.07 -19.34
C ASN A 113 0.58 -22.33 -18.30
N ASN A 114 -0.43 -23.12 -18.67
CA ASN A 114 -1.60 -23.45 -17.86
C ASN A 114 -1.71 -24.98 -17.65
N ILE A 115 -0.55 -25.64 -17.51
CA ILE A 115 -0.47 -27.10 -17.41
C ILE A 115 -0.76 -27.53 -15.97
N SER A 116 -1.58 -28.57 -15.81
CA SER A 116 -1.83 -29.22 -14.52
C SER A 116 -1.62 -30.74 -14.55
N ASP A 117 -1.82 -31.37 -15.71
CA ASP A 117 -1.63 -32.81 -15.92
C ASP A 117 -0.28 -33.11 -16.61
N LEU A 118 0.59 -33.87 -15.92
CA LEU A 118 1.88 -34.32 -16.43
C LEU A 118 1.88 -35.77 -16.92
N GLY A 119 0.73 -36.46 -16.88
CA GLY A 119 0.58 -37.85 -17.33
C GLY A 119 1.25 -38.15 -18.68
N PRO A 120 1.08 -37.29 -19.71
CA PRO A 120 1.74 -37.46 -21.02
C PRO A 120 3.27 -37.46 -21.01
N LEU A 121 3.93 -36.99 -19.95
CA LEU A 121 5.40 -36.96 -19.84
C LEU A 121 6.00 -38.26 -19.33
N SER A 122 5.20 -39.17 -18.76
CA SER A 122 5.67 -40.41 -18.12
C SER A 122 6.45 -41.35 -19.04
N SER A 123 6.22 -41.30 -20.36
CA SER A 123 6.90 -42.11 -21.36
C SER A 123 8.20 -41.50 -21.91
N LEU A 124 8.53 -40.25 -21.54
CA LEU A 124 9.67 -39.51 -22.10
C LEU A 124 10.99 -39.78 -21.35
N ALA A 125 11.36 -41.06 -21.23
CA ALA A 125 12.50 -41.52 -20.42
C ALA A 125 13.88 -40.99 -20.83
N ASN A 126 13.99 -40.27 -21.96
CA ASN A 126 15.23 -39.63 -22.41
C ASN A 126 15.39 -38.18 -21.94
N LEU A 127 14.39 -37.61 -21.26
CA LEU A 127 14.46 -36.25 -20.74
C LEU A 127 15.63 -36.08 -19.76
N GLN A 128 16.40 -35.04 -20.01
CA GLN A 128 17.56 -34.59 -19.22
C GLN A 128 17.31 -33.19 -18.63
N ASP A 129 16.69 -32.30 -19.42
CA ASP A 129 16.36 -30.93 -19.01
C ASP A 129 14.85 -30.71 -19.15
N LEU A 130 14.18 -30.47 -18.01
CA LEU A 130 12.73 -30.32 -17.94
C LEU A 130 12.34 -29.04 -17.22
N GLY A 131 11.67 -28.16 -17.98
CA GLY A 131 11.16 -26.90 -17.50
C GLY A 131 9.65 -26.88 -17.34
N LEU A 132 9.17 -26.78 -16.11
CA LEU A 132 7.75 -26.80 -15.75
C LEU A 132 7.35 -25.64 -14.83
N GLY A 133 8.26 -24.69 -14.59
CA GLY A 133 7.99 -23.54 -13.74
C GLY A 133 6.80 -22.70 -14.24
N ASP A 134 6.13 -22.01 -13.33
CA ASP A 134 5.02 -21.12 -13.66
C ASP A 134 3.83 -21.83 -14.34
N ASN A 135 3.33 -22.91 -13.73
CA ASN A 135 2.16 -23.66 -14.18
C ASN A 135 1.18 -23.90 -12.99
N ASP A 136 0.20 -24.78 -13.17
CA ASP A 136 -0.81 -25.13 -12.16
C ASP A 136 -0.63 -26.59 -11.69
N ILE A 137 0.62 -27.05 -11.54
CA ILE A 137 0.96 -28.45 -11.25
C ILE A 137 0.91 -28.70 -9.74
N SER A 138 0.25 -29.77 -9.31
CA SER A 138 0.28 -30.26 -7.92
C SER A 138 0.82 -31.68 -7.78
N ASP A 139 0.63 -32.52 -8.80
CA ASP A 139 1.09 -33.90 -8.83
C ASP A 139 2.20 -34.09 -9.86
N ILE A 140 3.36 -34.57 -9.41
CA ILE A 140 4.53 -34.88 -10.24
C ILE A 140 4.85 -36.38 -10.29
N SER A 141 3.91 -37.24 -9.88
CA SER A 141 4.08 -38.71 -9.87
C SER A 141 4.50 -39.26 -11.24
N ALA A 142 4.03 -38.67 -12.33
CA ALA A 142 4.41 -39.02 -13.70
C ALA A 142 5.92 -38.91 -13.99
N LEU A 143 6.67 -38.13 -13.18
CA LEU A 143 8.10 -37.90 -13.38
C LEU A 143 8.99 -39.00 -12.76
N SER A 144 8.42 -39.98 -12.03
CA SER A 144 9.19 -40.93 -11.23
C SER A 144 10.13 -41.85 -12.02
N GLY A 145 9.82 -42.06 -13.30
CA GLY A 145 10.62 -42.87 -14.24
C GLY A 145 11.72 -42.10 -14.96
N LEU A 146 11.79 -40.77 -14.83
CA LEU A 146 12.70 -39.90 -15.60
C LEU A 146 14.10 -39.84 -14.98
N THR A 147 14.75 -41.01 -14.90
CA THR A 147 16.05 -41.21 -14.22
C THR A 147 17.23 -40.49 -14.85
N LYS A 148 17.09 -39.99 -16.09
CA LYS A 148 18.12 -39.26 -16.83
C LYS A 148 18.10 -37.75 -16.58
N LEU A 149 17.15 -37.23 -15.81
CA LEU A 149 17.10 -35.80 -15.49
C LEU A 149 18.39 -35.34 -14.81
N THR A 150 18.97 -34.28 -15.37
CA THR A 150 20.08 -33.51 -14.82
C THR A 150 19.61 -32.13 -14.36
N THR A 151 18.54 -31.61 -14.95
CA THR A 151 18.01 -30.29 -14.66
C THR A 151 16.48 -30.34 -14.61
N ILE A 152 15.89 -29.84 -13.52
CA ILE A 152 14.44 -29.68 -13.42
C ILE A 152 14.05 -28.38 -12.73
N ASN A 153 13.10 -27.66 -13.34
CA ASN A 153 12.48 -26.48 -12.75
C ASN A 153 10.97 -26.71 -12.58
N LEU A 154 10.53 -26.68 -11.32
CA LEU A 154 9.16 -26.81 -10.82
C LEU A 154 8.69 -25.55 -10.08
N ALA A 155 9.42 -24.44 -10.16
CA ALA A 155 9.13 -23.23 -9.39
C ALA A 155 7.72 -22.69 -9.69
N HIS A 156 7.09 -22.03 -8.72
CA HIS A 156 5.76 -21.42 -8.89
C HIS A 156 4.68 -22.40 -9.38
N ASN A 157 4.48 -23.46 -8.59
CA ASN A 157 3.44 -24.45 -8.77
C ASN A 157 2.78 -24.73 -7.39
N SER A 158 2.02 -25.82 -7.28
CA SER A 158 1.36 -26.26 -6.04
C SER A 158 1.85 -27.64 -5.57
N VAL A 159 3.12 -27.98 -5.84
CA VAL A 159 3.71 -29.29 -5.52
C VAL A 159 3.95 -29.44 -4.02
N ALA A 160 3.44 -30.51 -3.42
CA ALA A 160 3.56 -30.77 -1.98
C ALA A 160 4.72 -31.72 -1.60
N SER A 161 5.21 -32.53 -2.55
CA SER A 161 6.35 -33.42 -2.35
C SER A 161 7.17 -33.58 -3.63
N ILE A 162 8.49 -33.63 -3.46
CA ILE A 162 9.47 -33.95 -4.53
C ILE A 162 9.95 -35.41 -4.47
N ASP A 163 9.37 -36.26 -3.62
CA ASP A 163 9.74 -37.68 -3.51
C ASP A 163 9.66 -38.46 -4.83
N PRO A 164 8.72 -38.18 -5.76
CA PRO A 164 8.73 -38.83 -7.06
C PRO A 164 10.05 -38.68 -7.81
N LEU A 165 10.84 -37.64 -7.54
CA LEU A 165 12.15 -37.44 -8.16
C LEU A 165 13.27 -38.31 -7.56
N ALA A 166 13.02 -39.11 -6.53
CA ALA A 166 14.05 -39.88 -5.80
C ALA A 166 14.97 -40.74 -6.67
N SER A 167 14.50 -41.19 -7.83
CA SER A 167 15.27 -42.02 -8.78
C SER A 167 16.20 -41.21 -9.70
N ALA A 168 16.06 -39.87 -9.78
CA ALA A 168 16.88 -38.98 -10.61
C ALA A 168 18.24 -38.66 -9.94
N LYS A 169 19.07 -39.68 -9.73
CA LYS A 169 20.36 -39.57 -9.01
C LYS A 169 21.41 -38.66 -9.69
N ASN A 170 21.20 -38.36 -10.97
CA ASN A 170 22.08 -37.50 -11.77
C ASN A 170 21.63 -36.03 -11.77
N LEU A 171 20.63 -35.68 -10.98
CA LEU A 171 20.14 -34.32 -10.89
C LEU A 171 21.24 -33.38 -10.37
N GLU A 172 21.55 -32.37 -11.17
CA GLU A 172 22.55 -31.35 -10.90
C GLU A 172 21.91 -30.03 -10.44
N TYR A 173 20.72 -29.70 -10.97
CA TYR A 173 19.98 -28.48 -10.62
C TYR A 173 18.49 -28.75 -10.37
N LEU A 174 17.98 -28.18 -9.28
CA LEU A 174 16.59 -28.25 -8.87
C LEU A 174 16.08 -26.87 -8.46
N TRP A 175 15.12 -26.32 -9.20
CA TRP A 175 14.34 -25.15 -8.77
C TRP A 175 12.94 -25.59 -8.39
N ALA A 176 12.59 -25.50 -7.12
CA ALA A 176 11.27 -25.88 -6.60
C ALA A 176 10.73 -24.83 -5.63
N SER A 177 11.15 -23.58 -5.78
CA SER A 177 10.68 -22.49 -4.94
C SER A 177 9.21 -22.13 -5.20
N SER A 178 8.57 -21.52 -4.21
CA SER A 178 7.14 -21.14 -4.27
C SER A 178 6.23 -22.32 -4.60
N ASN A 179 6.34 -23.38 -3.80
CA ASN A 179 5.51 -24.58 -3.83
C ASN A 179 4.92 -24.84 -2.44
N GLN A 180 4.46 -26.06 -2.17
CA GLN A 180 3.88 -26.49 -0.89
C GLN A 180 4.74 -27.57 -0.20
N LEU A 181 6.04 -27.63 -0.47
CA LEU A 181 6.93 -28.69 0.03
C LEU A 181 7.04 -28.62 1.56
N THR A 182 6.77 -29.73 2.24
CA THR A 182 6.87 -29.83 3.71
C THR A 182 8.10 -30.61 4.17
N ASN A 183 8.59 -31.51 3.32
CA ASN A 183 9.78 -32.32 3.53
C ASN A 183 10.60 -32.32 2.23
N VAL A 184 11.92 -32.21 2.36
CA VAL A 184 12.88 -32.21 1.25
C VAL A 184 14.04 -33.18 1.48
N ASP A 185 13.92 -34.15 2.38
CA ASP A 185 14.97 -35.12 2.72
C ASP A 185 15.46 -35.91 1.50
N VAL A 186 14.59 -36.10 0.50
CA VAL A 186 14.92 -36.75 -0.78
C VAL A 186 16.08 -36.07 -1.52
N ILE A 187 16.37 -34.78 -1.25
CA ILE A 187 17.51 -34.10 -1.89
C ILE A 187 18.85 -34.76 -1.56
N ASN A 188 18.94 -35.46 -0.42
CA ASN A 188 20.13 -36.21 -0.05
C ASN A 188 20.45 -37.37 -1.02
N ASN A 189 19.49 -37.79 -1.86
CA ASN A 189 19.70 -38.82 -2.88
C ASN A 189 20.39 -38.29 -4.15
N PHE A 190 20.42 -36.96 -4.34
CA PHE A 190 20.95 -36.32 -5.54
C PHE A 190 22.45 -36.08 -5.40
N THR A 191 23.25 -37.14 -5.59
CA THR A 191 24.69 -37.13 -5.32
C THR A 191 25.52 -36.23 -6.25
N HIS A 192 24.93 -35.74 -7.34
CA HIS A 192 25.56 -34.84 -8.30
C HIS A 192 25.04 -33.40 -8.23
N MET A 193 24.23 -33.09 -7.20
CA MET A 193 23.62 -31.77 -7.07
C MET A 193 24.71 -30.69 -7.00
N LYS A 194 24.62 -29.74 -7.92
CA LYS A 194 25.42 -28.52 -7.95
C LYS A 194 24.67 -27.37 -7.30
N GLY A 195 23.34 -27.35 -7.39
CA GLY A 195 22.52 -26.24 -6.90
C GLY A 195 21.05 -26.56 -6.70
N ALA A 196 20.44 -26.10 -5.61
CA ALA A 196 19.00 -26.21 -5.40
C ALA A 196 18.38 -24.97 -4.74
N ASP A 197 17.25 -24.51 -5.29
CA ASP A 197 16.38 -23.49 -4.71
C ASP A 197 15.06 -24.11 -4.25
N LEU A 198 14.84 -24.10 -2.94
CA LEU A 198 13.68 -24.64 -2.24
C LEU A 198 12.95 -23.56 -1.45
N SER A 199 13.17 -22.29 -1.79
CA SER A 199 12.63 -21.13 -1.08
C SER A 199 11.10 -21.06 -1.14
N ARG A 200 10.45 -20.38 -0.19
CA ARG A 200 8.99 -20.17 -0.18
C ARG A 200 8.17 -21.46 -0.25
N ASN A 201 8.57 -22.43 0.55
CA ASN A 201 7.85 -23.67 0.77
C ASN A 201 7.33 -23.72 2.22
N LYS A 202 7.02 -24.91 2.72
CA LYS A 202 6.56 -25.19 4.08
C LYS A 202 7.52 -26.12 4.83
N VAL A 203 8.83 -26.06 4.52
CA VAL A 203 9.83 -26.97 5.09
C VAL A 203 10.09 -26.61 6.55
N PHE A 204 9.73 -27.53 7.46
CA PHE A 204 9.82 -27.30 8.91
C PHE A 204 11.20 -27.56 9.50
N SER A 205 12.03 -28.41 8.88
CA SER A 205 13.31 -28.83 9.43
C SER A 205 14.40 -28.93 8.37
N ALA A 206 15.56 -28.36 8.67
CA ALA A 206 16.79 -28.52 7.90
C ALA A 206 17.76 -29.55 8.51
N ALA A 207 17.43 -30.14 9.67
CA ALA A 207 18.33 -30.99 10.44
C ALA A 207 18.78 -32.27 9.71
N ASN A 208 17.93 -32.80 8.82
CA ASN A 208 18.21 -34.03 8.07
C ASN A 208 18.94 -33.78 6.75
N ILE A 209 19.22 -32.51 6.42
CA ILE A 209 19.82 -32.15 5.14
C ILE A 209 21.34 -32.23 5.26
N LYS A 210 21.89 -33.31 4.71
CA LYS A 210 23.33 -33.57 4.64
C LYS A 210 23.95 -33.03 3.36
N LEU A 211 23.13 -32.79 2.34
CA LEU A 211 23.56 -32.25 1.07
C LEU A 211 24.18 -30.85 1.26
N ASP A 212 25.38 -30.67 0.71
CA ASP A 212 26.12 -29.40 0.73
C ASP A 212 26.69 -29.17 -0.67
N PRO A 213 25.85 -28.71 -1.62
CA PRO A 213 26.22 -28.62 -3.01
C PRO A 213 27.26 -27.50 -3.21
N PRO A 214 28.22 -27.67 -4.15
CA PRO A 214 29.37 -26.77 -4.31
C PRO A 214 28.98 -25.38 -4.80
N LYS A 215 27.79 -25.24 -5.38
CA LYS A 215 27.27 -23.94 -5.77
C LYS A 215 26.28 -23.41 -4.72
N TYR A 216 25.10 -24.02 -4.52
CA TYR A 216 24.06 -23.46 -3.61
C TYR A 216 23.03 -24.43 -3.07
N LEU A 217 22.56 -24.14 -1.87
CA LEU A 217 21.30 -24.64 -1.34
C LEU A 217 20.58 -23.50 -0.62
N VAL A 218 19.45 -23.04 -1.16
CA VAL A 218 18.68 -21.92 -0.59
C VAL A 218 17.30 -22.41 -0.18
N MET A 219 16.95 -22.13 1.08
CA MET A 219 15.67 -22.51 1.69
C MET A 219 15.06 -21.32 2.43
N THR A 220 15.07 -20.14 1.82
CA THR A 220 14.59 -18.91 2.46
C THR A 220 13.08 -18.74 2.32
N GLY A 221 12.49 -17.84 3.10
CA GLY A 221 11.08 -17.44 2.96
C GLY A 221 10.04 -18.55 3.16
N GLN A 222 10.35 -19.62 3.89
CA GLN A 222 9.39 -20.67 4.24
C GLN A 222 8.19 -20.11 5.01
N VAL A 223 7.02 -20.74 4.90
CA VAL A 223 5.80 -20.34 5.61
C VAL A 223 5.22 -21.56 6.33
N ILE A 224 5.44 -21.64 7.64
CA ILE A 224 4.89 -22.69 8.49
C ILE A 224 3.59 -22.19 9.10
N GLU A 225 2.46 -22.81 8.76
CA GLU A 225 1.13 -22.39 9.19
C GLU A 225 0.56 -23.34 10.23
N TYR A 226 0.01 -22.78 11.31
CA TYR A 226 -0.72 -23.49 12.35
C TYR A 226 -2.13 -22.91 12.44
N ASP A 227 -3.15 -23.72 12.20
CA ASP A 227 -4.54 -23.32 12.45
C ASP A 227 -4.92 -23.69 13.89
N ILE A 228 -5.20 -22.68 14.71
CA ILE A 228 -5.40 -22.79 16.16
C ILE A 228 -6.82 -22.39 16.50
N THR A 229 -7.60 -23.32 17.07
CA THR A 229 -8.93 -22.99 17.65
C THR A 229 -8.83 -22.95 19.16
N VAL A 230 -9.05 -21.77 19.77
CA VAL A 230 -8.93 -21.55 21.22
C VAL A 230 -9.93 -20.53 21.74
N ASP A 231 -10.33 -20.67 23.01
CA ASP A 231 -11.18 -19.69 23.68
C ASP A 231 -10.50 -18.32 23.79
N PHE A 232 -11.28 -17.24 23.69
CA PHE A 232 -10.75 -15.87 23.84
C PHE A 232 -10.07 -15.69 25.22
N GLY A 233 -8.86 -15.16 25.19
CA GLY A 233 -8.01 -14.94 26.36
C GLY A 233 -7.18 -16.14 26.81
N ALA A 234 -7.35 -17.33 26.20
CA ALA A 234 -6.54 -18.51 26.48
C ALA A 234 -5.10 -18.36 25.94
N THR A 235 -4.15 -19.07 26.54
CA THR A 235 -2.77 -19.14 26.04
C THR A 235 -2.57 -20.38 25.16
N PHE A 236 -1.82 -20.25 24.08
CA PHE A 236 -1.44 -21.36 23.22
C PHE A 236 0.00 -21.22 22.75
N SER A 237 0.60 -22.34 22.32
CA SER A 237 1.98 -22.38 21.88
C SER A 237 2.14 -23.14 20.57
N VAL A 238 3.08 -22.70 19.74
CA VAL A 238 3.49 -23.38 18.50
C VAL A 238 4.99 -23.64 18.51
N ASP A 239 5.44 -24.63 17.76
CA ASP A 239 6.84 -25.00 17.67
C ASP A 239 7.58 -24.09 16.66
N THR A 240 8.85 -23.78 16.93
CA THR A 240 9.71 -23.12 15.96
C THR A 240 10.42 -24.13 15.06
N PRO A 241 10.75 -23.77 13.82
CA PRO A 241 11.47 -24.63 12.88
C PRO A 241 12.85 -25.05 13.38
N ILE A 242 13.35 -26.15 12.85
CA ILE A 242 14.62 -26.77 13.30
C ILE A 242 15.73 -26.44 12.30
N GLY A 243 16.82 -25.87 12.79
CA GLY A 243 17.99 -25.48 12.00
C GLY A 243 18.90 -26.66 11.61
N TYR A 244 19.96 -26.36 10.87
CA TYR A 244 20.97 -27.34 10.46
C TYR A 244 21.73 -27.96 11.64
N ASP A 245 21.79 -27.28 12.78
CA ASP A 245 22.40 -27.77 14.01
C ASP A 245 21.51 -28.75 14.80
N GLY A 246 20.31 -29.02 14.28
CA GLY A 246 19.31 -29.88 14.91
C GLY A 246 18.57 -29.24 16.08
N LYS A 247 18.73 -27.92 16.30
CA LYS A 247 18.05 -27.20 17.38
C LYS A 247 16.92 -26.33 16.83
N HIS A 248 15.97 -26.01 17.71
CA HIS A 248 14.93 -25.05 17.44
C HIS A 248 15.54 -23.67 17.18
N ILE A 249 15.12 -23.04 16.08
CA ILE A 249 15.57 -21.71 15.70
C ILE A 249 14.88 -20.71 16.62
N GLN A 250 15.67 -19.86 17.26
CA GLN A 250 15.14 -18.71 17.99
C GLN A 250 14.55 -17.71 17.00
N PRO A 251 13.27 -17.31 17.15
CA PRO A 251 12.68 -16.31 16.27
C PRO A 251 13.39 -14.96 16.42
N MET A 252 13.66 -14.32 15.29
CA MET A 252 14.25 -12.99 15.22
C MET A 252 13.26 -11.90 15.65
N SER A 253 11.97 -12.12 15.40
CA SER A 253 10.90 -11.25 15.87
C SER A 253 9.63 -12.05 16.08
N ILE A 254 8.79 -11.58 17.00
CA ILE A 254 7.52 -12.21 17.36
C ILE A 254 6.49 -11.09 17.46
N ALA A 255 5.48 -11.11 16.59
CA ALA A 255 4.41 -10.14 16.62
C ALA A 255 3.52 -10.33 17.86
N ASN A 256 2.78 -9.29 18.24
CA ASN A 256 1.69 -9.33 19.21
C ASN A 256 2.09 -9.91 20.58
N ASN A 257 3.25 -9.49 21.10
CA ASN A 257 3.74 -9.82 22.44
C ASN A 257 3.92 -11.33 22.71
N GLY A 258 4.16 -12.14 21.67
CA GLY A 258 4.49 -13.56 21.88
C GLY A 258 5.85 -13.73 22.57
N THR A 259 5.97 -14.77 23.38
CA THR A 259 7.19 -15.09 24.15
C THR A 259 7.79 -16.40 23.68
N TYR A 260 9.08 -16.41 23.36
CA TYR A 260 9.82 -17.61 22.99
C TYR A 260 10.48 -18.26 24.21
N ASP A 261 10.29 -19.57 24.36
CA ASP A 261 10.99 -20.42 25.32
C ASP A 261 12.09 -21.22 24.60
N ALA A 262 13.34 -20.86 24.86
CA ALA A 262 14.51 -21.49 24.25
C ALA A 262 14.73 -22.94 24.71
N SER A 263 14.19 -23.35 25.86
CA SER A 263 14.33 -24.72 26.37
C SER A 263 13.40 -25.70 25.67
N THR A 264 12.23 -25.22 25.25
CA THR A 264 11.23 -26.04 24.55
C THR A 264 11.16 -25.76 23.05
N GLY A 265 11.75 -24.65 22.58
CA GLY A 265 11.64 -24.22 21.19
C GLY A 265 10.25 -23.73 20.80
N LYS A 266 9.48 -23.20 21.77
CA LYS A 266 8.07 -22.83 21.54
C LYS A 266 7.85 -21.34 21.63
N ILE A 267 6.95 -20.83 20.79
CA ILE A 267 6.42 -19.48 20.91
C ILE A 267 5.05 -19.57 21.55
N THR A 268 4.81 -18.76 22.59
CA THR A 268 3.54 -18.71 23.32
C THR A 268 2.88 -17.36 23.14
N TRP A 269 1.60 -17.36 22.81
CA TRP A 269 0.75 -16.17 22.77
C TRP A 269 -0.46 -16.30 23.68
N LYS A 270 -1.07 -15.16 23.98
CA LYS A 270 -2.41 -15.06 24.56
C LYS A 270 -3.40 -14.70 23.45
N ALA A 271 -4.47 -15.46 23.31
CA ALA A 271 -5.51 -15.27 22.30
C ALA A 271 -6.48 -14.14 22.69
N ASP A 272 -5.97 -12.94 22.98
CA ASP A 272 -6.75 -11.78 23.44
C ASP A 272 -7.09 -10.76 22.33
N GLN A 273 -6.82 -11.13 21.09
CA GLN A 273 -7.17 -10.38 19.88
C GLN A 273 -8.41 -10.96 19.20
N TYR A 274 -8.90 -10.37 18.11
CA TYR A 274 -10.05 -10.88 17.36
C TYR A 274 -9.76 -12.20 16.62
N SER A 275 -10.82 -13.00 16.39
CA SER A 275 -10.77 -14.21 15.56
C SER A 275 -10.37 -13.86 14.13
N GLY A 276 -9.55 -14.71 13.49
CA GLY A 276 -9.07 -14.52 12.11
C GLY A 276 -7.73 -13.79 11.98
N ILE A 277 -7.08 -13.42 13.08
CA ILE A 277 -5.75 -12.81 13.06
C ILE A 277 -4.67 -13.89 12.90
N GLY A 278 -3.72 -13.65 11.98
CA GLY A 278 -2.49 -14.43 11.85
C GLY A 278 -1.39 -13.84 12.74
N LEU A 279 -1.00 -14.54 13.81
CA LEU A 279 0.16 -14.19 14.62
C LEU A 279 1.43 -14.68 13.94
N VAL A 280 2.42 -13.80 13.76
CA VAL A 280 3.61 -14.10 12.95
C VAL A 280 4.87 -14.04 13.80
N ALA A 281 5.74 -15.03 13.65
CA ALA A 281 7.11 -14.99 14.12
C ALA A 281 8.07 -15.25 12.95
N VAL A 282 9.14 -14.48 12.85
CA VAL A 282 10.13 -14.59 11.78
C VAL A 282 11.34 -15.34 12.30
N TYR A 283 11.85 -16.31 11.56
CA TYR A 283 13.02 -17.10 11.94
C TYR A 283 14.06 -17.14 10.81
N GLN A 284 15.32 -17.32 11.19
CA GLN A 284 16.40 -17.56 10.26
C GLN A 284 17.52 -18.34 10.92
N SER A 285 18.15 -19.21 10.14
CA SER A 285 19.31 -20.01 10.50
C SER A 285 20.26 -20.04 9.30
N GLN A 286 21.56 -20.01 9.57
CA GLN A 286 22.61 -20.21 8.56
C GLN A 286 23.28 -21.56 8.80
N GLY A 287 23.46 -22.35 7.75
CA GLY A 287 24.00 -23.70 7.86
C GLY A 287 25.51 -23.85 7.73
N GLY A 288 26.24 -22.81 7.25
CA GLY A 288 27.61 -22.92 6.73
C GLY A 288 27.75 -23.98 5.61
N GLY A 289 28.72 -23.90 4.69
CA GLY A 289 28.82 -24.93 3.63
C GLY A 289 29.83 -24.63 2.53
N GLN A 290 30.04 -25.58 1.62
CA GLN A 290 30.94 -25.45 0.47
C GLN A 290 30.59 -24.27 -0.45
N SER A 291 29.30 -23.93 -0.55
CA SER A 291 28.79 -22.76 -1.29
C SER A 291 29.18 -21.41 -0.68
N GLY A 292 29.68 -21.39 0.56
CA GLY A 292 29.93 -20.18 1.33
C GLY A 292 28.82 -19.86 2.32
N ASP A 293 27.54 -20.13 2.00
CA ASP A 293 26.37 -19.94 2.89
C ASP A 293 25.18 -20.82 2.47
N ARG A 294 24.40 -21.34 3.45
CA ARG A 294 23.18 -22.15 3.27
C ARG A 294 22.03 -21.57 4.10
N PRO A 295 21.31 -20.55 3.60
CA PRO A 295 20.29 -19.86 4.38
C PRO A 295 19.00 -20.69 4.49
N PHE A 296 18.47 -20.78 5.71
CA PHE A 296 17.17 -21.37 6.02
C PHE A 296 16.35 -20.36 6.84
N SER A 297 15.33 -19.79 6.24
CA SER A 297 14.56 -18.70 6.87
C SER A 297 13.09 -18.76 6.49
N GLY A 298 12.26 -18.07 7.25
CA GLY A 298 10.83 -18.04 6.98
C GLY A 298 10.04 -17.38 8.09
N ILE A 299 8.74 -17.63 8.06
CA ILE A 299 7.80 -17.25 9.09
C ILE A 299 7.05 -18.46 9.64
N VAL A 300 6.78 -18.41 10.93
CA VAL A 300 5.72 -19.19 11.57
C VAL A 300 4.49 -18.30 11.65
N ARG A 301 3.36 -18.77 11.15
CA ARG A 301 2.07 -18.10 11.21
C ARG A 301 1.09 -18.98 11.99
N ALA A 302 0.56 -18.46 13.09
CA ALA A 302 -0.56 -19.07 13.79
C ALA A 302 -1.87 -18.34 13.43
N ASN A 303 -2.74 -19.00 12.69
CA ASN A 303 -4.07 -18.50 12.35
C ASN A 303 -5.02 -18.84 13.50
N VAL A 304 -5.48 -17.84 14.25
CA VAL A 304 -6.28 -18.06 15.47
C VAL A 304 -7.77 -17.88 15.19
N THR A 305 -8.56 -18.91 15.50
CA THR A 305 -10.03 -18.88 15.48
C THR A 305 -10.57 -19.07 16.90
N HIS A 306 -11.56 -18.27 17.29
CA HIS A 306 -12.22 -18.46 18.59
C HIS A 306 -13.35 -19.48 18.53
N THR A 307 -13.49 -20.28 19.59
CA THR A 307 -14.56 -21.27 19.72
C THR A 307 -15.94 -20.62 19.54
N GLY A 308 -16.70 -21.05 18.52
CA GLY A 308 -18.05 -20.55 18.25
C GLY A 308 -18.14 -19.21 17.51
N ALA A 309 -17.00 -18.63 17.08
CA ALA A 309 -16.97 -17.48 16.19
C ALA A 309 -16.94 -17.92 14.72
N GLU A 310 -17.65 -17.23 13.83
CA GLU A 310 -17.42 -17.37 12.38
C GLU A 310 -16.04 -16.78 12.03
N ASN A 311 -15.36 -17.39 11.06
CA ASN A 311 -14.11 -16.86 10.53
C ASN A 311 -14.38 -15.48 9.90
N VAL A 312 -14.00 -14.43 10.60
CA VAL A 312 -13.81 -13.12 9.97
C VAL A 312 -12.47 -13.23 9.27
N GLU A 313 -12.45 -13.41 7.94
CA GLU A 313 -11.21 -13.22 7.20
C GLU A 313 -10.67 -11.83 7.56
N PRO A 314 -9.40 -11.70 7.96
CA PRO A 314 -8.86 -10.44 8.43
C PRO A 314 -9.10 -9.41 7.34
N GLU A 315 -9.89 -8.38 7.64
CA GLU A 315 -10.15 -7.31 6.70
C GLU A 315 -8.80 -6.79 6.20
N ASP A 316 -8.66 -6.86 4.89
CA ASP A 316 -7.49 -6.55 4.13
C ASP A 316 -7.05 -5.12 4.46
N THR A 317 -6.11 -4.96 5.39
CA THR A 317 -5.62 -3.62 5.72
C THR A 317 -5.07 -3.03 4.44
N ALA A 318 -5.74 -2.00 3.91
CA ALA A 318 -5.37 -1.28 2.70
C ALA A 318 -4.07 -0.45 2.88
N THR A 319 -3.27 -0.78 3.89
CA THR A 319 -2.06 -0.07 4.25
C THR A 319 -0.86 -0.98 4.02
N PRO A 320 0.18 -0.50 3.31
CA PRO A 320 1.45 -1.19 3.27
C PRO A 320 1.94 -1.49 4.69
N PRO A 321 2.62 -2.62 4.92
CA PRO A 321 3.23 -2.89 6.22
C PRO A 321 4.22 -1.78 6.57
N ALA A 322 4.15 -1.27 7.80
CA ALA A 322 5.18 -0.37 8.32
C ALA A 322 6.50 -1.17 8.45
N TRP A 323 7.58 -0.61 7.94
CA TRP A 323 8.92 -1.22 8.08
C TRP A 323 9.38 -1.16 9.53
N ARG A 324 10.34 -2.03 9.89
CA ARG A 324 10.72 -2.28 11.29
C ARG A 324 11.17 -1.00 12.01
N GLU A 325 10.56 -0.70 13.15
CA GLU A 325 11.07 0.35 14.04
C GLU A 325 12.25 -0.18 14.86
N ALA A 326 13.32 0.62 14.95
CA ALA A 326 14.48 0.28 15.75
C ALA A 326 14.12 0.24 17.25
N PRO A 327 14.38 -0.87 17.96
CA PRO A 327 14.20 -0.92 19.41
C PRO A 327 15.19 0.03 20.10
N ALA A 328 14.85 0.50 21.30
CA ALA A 328 15.72 1.37 22.08
C ALA A 328 17.11 0.73 22.25
N GLY A 329 18.12 1.42 21.72
CA GLY A 329 19.53 1.04 21.77
C GLY A 329 20.22 1.53 23.03
N THR A 330 21.38 0.95 23.35
CA THR A 330 22.27 1.47 24.37
C THR A 330 23.44 2.17 23.69
N GLU A 331 23.64 3.46 23.99
CA GLU A 331 24.72 4.25 23.39
C GLU A 331 26.08 3.84 23.98
N ALA A 332 27.09 3.80 23.13
CA ALA A 332 28.47 3.62 23.53
C ALA A 332 29.07 4.98 23.91
N THR A 333 29.86 4.99 24.98
CA THR A 333 30.60 6.16 25.41
C THR A 333 32.09 5.87 25.31
N LYS A 334 32.85 6.86 24.84
CA LYS A 334 34.30 6.75 24.81
C LYS A 334 34.84 6.50 26.23
N THR A 335 35.70 5.50 26.35
CA THR A 335 36.27 5.09 27.63
C THR A 335 37.68 5.66 27.83
N THR A 336 38.06 5.87 29.09
CA THR A 336 39.44 6.20 29.47
C THR A 336 40.13 4.95 29.98
N CYS A 337 40.84 4.24 29.11
CA CYS A 337 41.67 3.08 29.48
C CYS A 337 43.12 3.53 29.66
N GLN A 338 43.70 3.29 30.83
CA GLN A 338 45.12 3.55 31.11
C GLN A 338 45.85 2.22 31.33
N GLU A 339 46.43 1.67 30.25
CA GLU A 339 47.25 0.46 30.34
C GLU A 339 48.37 0.62 31.39
N GLY A 340 48.60 -0.43 32.16
CA GLY A 340 49.47 -0.45 33.34
C GLY A 340 48.76 -0.12 34.65
N THR A 341 47.52 0.38 34.62
CA THR A 341 46.76 0.73 35.83
C THR A 341 45.28 0.32 35.80
N SER A 342 44.61 0.40 34.65
CA SER A 342 43.21 0.00 34.50
C SER A 342 43.06 -1.52 34.35
N THR A 343 41.99 -2.09 34.91
CA THR A 343 41.59 -3.49 34.61
C THR A 343 40.81 -3.60 33.30
N PHE A 344 40.67 -4.81 32.78
CA PHE A 344 39.81 -5.06 31.61
C PHE A 344 38.36 -4.58 31.86
N ALA A 345 37.78 -4.87 33.02
CA ALA A 345 36.43 -4.39 33.36
C ALA A 345 36.31 -2.85 33.45
N GLN A 346 37.42 -2.14 33.72
CA GLN A 346 37.44 -0.67 33.69
C GLN A 346 37.61 -0.11 32.27
N CYS A 347 38.37 -0.81 31.41
CA CYS A 347 38.55 -0.43 30.01
C CYS A 347 37.31 -0.78 29.15
N PHE A 348 36.57 -1.82 29.51
CA PHE A 348 35.37 -2.32 28.82
C PHE A 348 34.21 -2.42 29.82
N PRO A 349 33.33 -1.40 29.91
CA PRO A 349 32.25 -1.37 30.91
C PRO A 349 31.18 -2.47 30.76
N ASP A 350 31.02 -3.02 29.55
CA ASP A 350 30.16 -4.18 29.31
C ASP A 350 30.89 -5.46 29.79
N ALA A 351 30.29 -6.16 30.75
CA ALA A 351 30.93 -7.32 31.39
C ALA A 351 31.17 -8.49 30.42
N ALA A 352 30.27 -8.69 29.45
CA ALA A 352 30.44 -9.73 28.44
C ALA A 352 31.58 -9.36 27.47
N LEU A 353 31.67 -8.08 27.09
CA LEU A 353 32.76 -7.58 26.26
C LEU A 353 34.12 -7.65 26.98
N ALA A 354 34.18 -7.23 28.26
CA ALA A 354 35.38 -7.33 29.07
C ALA A 354 35.88 -8.79 29.17
N THR A 355 34.94 -9.73 29.32
CA THR A 355 35.23 -11.16 29.36
C THR A 355 35.74 -11.65 28.00
N ALA A 356 35.10 -11.27 26.90
CA ALA A 356 35.53 -11.65 25.56
C ALA A 356 36.96 -11.16 25.25
N VAL A 357 37.25 -9.89 25.52
CA VAL A 357 38.58 -9.29 25.25
C VAL A 357 39.66 -9.89 26.15
N SER A 358 39.39 -10.05 27.45
CA SER A 358 40.37 -10.65 28.37
C SER A 358 40.64 -12.12 28.04
N THR A 359 39.61 -12.89 27.64
CA THR A 359 39.77 -14.30 27.25
C THR A 359 40.64 -14.46 26.01
N GLU A 360 40.49 -13.59 24.99
CA GLU A 360 41.34 -13.58 23.80
C GLU A 360 42.83 -13.41 24.14
N LEU A 361 43.13 -12.75 25.27
CA LEU A 361 44.48 -12.53 25.78
C LEU A 361 44.92 -13.57 26.82
N GLY A 362 44.09 -14.58 27.12
CA GLY A 362 44.34 -15.58 28.16
C GLY A 362 44.29 -15.03 29.58
N ARG A 363 43.46 -14.00 29.80
CA ARG A 363 43.30 -13.26 31.06
C ARG A 363 41.87 -13.32 31.58
N THR A 364 41.63 -12.67 32.71
CA THR A 364 40.31 -12.45 33.32
C THR A 364 39.95 -10.97 33.35
N SER A 365 38.67 -10.66 33.46
CA SER A 365 38.19 -9.26 33.43
C SER A 365 38.67 -8.41 34.62
N SER A 366 39.11 -9.04 35.71
CA SER A 366 39.71 -8.39 36.88
C SER A 366 41.20 -8.07 36.74
N ASP A 367 41.89 -8.63 35.74
CA ASP A 367 43.32 -8.40 35.56
C ASP A 367 43.60 -6.96 35.08
N VAL A 368 44.73 -6.39 35.53
CA VAL A 368 45.25 -5.10 35.03
C VAL A 368 45.80 -5.29 33.63
N VAL A 369 45.36 -4.45 32.71
CA VAL A 369 45.80 -4.45 31.31
C VAL A 369 47.26 -4.01 31.25
N ALA A 370 48.16 -4.84 30.72
CA ALA A 370 49.56 -4.47 30.57
C ALA A 370 49.78 -3.48 29.41
N VAL A 371 50.84 -2.66 29.49
CA VAL A 371 51.19 -1.70 28.43
C VAL A 371 51.45 -2.43 27.10
N GLY A 372 50.75 -2.02 26.04
CA GLY A 372 50.73 -2.60 24.71
C GLY A 372 49.93 -3.89 24.58
N GLU A 373 49.24 -4.36 25.64
CA GLU A 373 48.55 -5.65 25.63
C GLU A 373 47.30 -5.64 24.75
N LEU A 374 46.51 -4.55 24.76
CA LEU A 374 45.34 -4.42 23.90
C LEU A 374 45.69 -4.38 22.42
N GLY A 375 46.89 -3.87 22.09
CA GLY A 375 47.43 -3.88 20.74
C GLY A 375 47.72 -5.27 20.17
N LYS A 376 47.70 -6.33 20.99
CA LYS A 376 47.88 -7.72 20.53
C LYS A 376 46.58 -8.31 19.96
N VAL A 377 45.43 -7.75 20.30
CA VAL A 377 44.13 -8.24 19.83
C VAL A 377 43.95 -7.86 18.36
N THR A 378 44.04 -8.85 17.47
CA THR A 378 43.82 -8.67 16.03
C THR A 378 42.50 -9.26 15.55
N LYS A 379 41.88 -10.13 16.36
CA LYS A 379 40.62 -10.79 16.08
C LYS A 379 39.80 -10.84 17.37
N LEU A 380 38.50 -10.64 17.28
CA LEU A 380 37.58 -10.77 18.42
C LEU A 380 36.31 -11.50 17.96
N LEU A 381 36.06 -12.67 18.53
CA LEU A 381 34.90 -13.52 18.22
C LEU A 381 34.01 -13.65 19.46
N ALA A 382 32.85 -13.02 19.45
CA ALA A 382 31.94 -13.01 20.60
C ALA A 382 30.45 -13.02 20.19
N ASN A 383 30.12 -13.85 19.21
CA ASN A 383 28.72 -14.07 18.82
C ASN A 383 27.90 -14.68 19.97
N ASN A 384 26.66 -14.25 20.15
CA ASN A 384 25.73 -14.77 21.16
C ASN A 384 26.29 -14.78 22.59
N THR A 385 26.93 -13.69 23.00
CA THR A 385 27.54 -13.56 24.33
C THR A 385 26.76 -12.63 25.27
N GLY A 386 25.75 -11.94 24.73
CA GLY A 386 24.92 -10.98 25.46
C GLY A 386 25.53 -9.58 25.57
N ILE A 387 26.51 -9.24 24.71
CA ILE A 387 27.16 -7.92 24.66
C ILE A 387 26.13 -6.86 24.23
N LYS A 388 26.06 -5.75 24.94
CA LYS A 388 25.11 -4.65 24.66
C LYS A 388 25.79 -3.41 24.13
N VAL A 389 27.01 -3.13 24.61
CA VAL A 389 27.71 -1.86 24.34
C VAL A 389 29.17 -2.11 23.99
N LEU A 390 29.66 -1.46 22.93
CA LEU A 390 31.05 -1.59 22.45
C LEU A 390 32.04 -0.59 23.04
N SER A 391 31.71 0.03 24.17
CA SER A 391 32.57 1.00 24.84
C SER A 391 33.92 0.35 25.21
N GLY A 392 35.04 0.92 24.76
CA GLY A 392 36.39 0.39 24.97
C GLY A 392 37.02 -0.25 23.75
N VAL A 393 36.21 -0.67 22.75
CA VAL A 393 36.73 -1.27 21.51
C VAL A 393 37.64 -0.32 20.73
N GLU A 394 37.47 1.01 20.89
CA GLU A 394 38.33 2.03 20.28
C GLU A 394 39.82 1.90 20.65
N HIS A 395 40.16 1.20 21.75
CA HIS A 395 41.54 0.95 22.18
C HIS A 395 42.21 -0.23 21.46
N LEU A 396 41.44 -1.08 20.77
CA LEU A 396 41.95 -2.25 20.04
C LEU A 396 42.50 -1.85 18.66
N VAL A 397 43.50 -0.96 18.63
CA VAL A 397 43.98 -0.28 17.41
C VAL A 397 44.53 -1.19 16.31
N ASN A 398 44.82 -2.45 16.62
CA ASN A 398 45.29 -3.47 15.67
C ASN A 398 44.22 -4.48 15.26
N LEU A 399 42.97 -4.29 15.70
CA LEU A 399 41.86 -5.17 15.36
C LEU A 399 41.64 -5.20 13.85
N ARG A 400 41.59 -6.42 13.30
CA ARG A 400 41.32 -6.69 11.88
C ARG A 400 39.98 -7.38 11.68
N SER A 401 39.58 -8.27 12.56
CA SER A 401 38.32 -9.02 12.43
C SER A 401 37.52 -8.94 13.72
N ILE A 402 36.24 -8.58 13.60
CA ILE A 402 35.30 -8.50 14.72
C ILE A 402 33.98 -9.17 14.32
N HIS A 403 33.65 -10.25 15.02
CA HIS A 403 32.39 -10.99 14.84
C HIS A 403 31.62 -10.95 16.16
N MET A 404 30.45 -10.30 16.12
CA MET A 404 29.64 -9.93 17.28
C MET A 404 28.16 -10.22 17.05
N SER A 405 27.82 -11.11 16.13
CA SER A 405 26.46 -11.44 15.76
C SER A 405 25.63 -12.01 16.92
N ASP A 406 24.31 -11.96 16.80
CA ASP A 406 23.36 -12.49 17.78
C ASP A 406 23.51 -11.83 19.17
N ASN A 407 23.75 -10.52 19.17
CA ASN A 407 23.79 -9.69 20.37
C ASN A 407 22.75 -8.55 20.24
N PRO A 408 22.48 -7.78 21.30
CA PRO A 408 21.61 -6.60 21.23
C PRO A 408 22.38 -5.29 20.97
N ILE A 409 23.39 -5.28 20.09
CA ILE A 409 24.27 -4.11 19.88
C ILE A 409 23.61 -3.11 18.93
N SER A 410 23.49 -1.85 19.36
CA SER A 410 22.91 -0.77 18.54
C SER A 410 23.91 0.27 18.05
N ASP A 411 24.96 0.52 18.84
CA ASP A 411 25.94 1.57 18.59
C ASP A 411 27.31 0.98 18.27
N ILE A 412 27.73 1.13 17.02
CA ILE A 412 29.04 0.70 16.52
C ILE A 412 30.02 1.85 16.32
N SER A 413 29.72 3.05 16.82
CA SER A 413 30.60 4.22 16.75
C SER A 413 32.03 4.00 17.30
N PRO A 414 32.29 3.12 18.29
CA PRO A 414 33.66 2.83 18.72
C PRO A 414 34.58 2.23 17.64
N LEU A 415 34.01 1.71 16.54
CA LEU A 415 34.79 1.19 15.40
C LEU A 415 35.38 2.30 14.51
N ALA A 416 34.94 3.55 14.67
CA ALA A 416 35.25 4.64 13.75
C ALA A 416 36.77 4.87 13.58
N SER A 417 37.55 4.78 14.66
CA SER A 417 39.01 4.99 14.63
C SER A 417 39.82 3.77 14.22
N LEU A 418 39.21 2.59 14.05
CA LEU A 418 39.91 1.34 13.78
C LEU A 418 40.17 1.15 12.28
N SER A 419 41.21 1.79 11.75
CA SER A 419 41.49 1.82 10.30
C SER A 419 41.95 0.49 9.69
N LYS A 420 42.32 -0.50 10.52
CA LYS A 420 42.86 -1.81 10.09
C LYS A 420 41.79 -2.90 9.95
N LEU A 421 40.52 -2.56 10.16
CA LEU A 421 39.41 -3.50 10.00
C LEU A 421 39.39 -4.08 8.58
N TYR A 422 39.25 -5.39 8.53
CA TYR A 422 39.26 -6.24 7.35
C TYR A 422 37.93 -6.99 7.19
N ASP A 423 37.36 -7.49 8.29
CA ASP A 423 36.11 -8.25 8.27
C ASP A 423 35.26 -7.92 9.51
N VAL A 424 34.01 -7.50 9.30
CA VAL A 424 33.12 -6.98 10.35
C VAL A 424 31.77 -7.67 10.25
N GLN A 425 31.32 -8.32 11.32
CA GLN A 425 30.05 -9.05 11.36
C GLN A 425 29.24 -8.71 12.62
N PHE A 426 28.05 -8.18 12.41
CA PHE A 426 27.02 -7.82 13.39
C PHE A 426 25.65 -8.27 12.85
N TYR A 427 25.51 -9.58 12.59
CA TYR A 427 24.22 -10.13 12.16
C TYR A 427 23.27 -10.21 13.35
N ASN A 428 21.97 -10.01 13.12
CA ASN A 428 20.94 -10.16 14.16
C ASN A 428 21.19 -9.26 15.38
N ASP A 429 21.57 -8.01 15.13
CA ASP A 429 21.83 -6.98 16.14
C ASP A 429 20.74 -5.89 16.10
N ARG A 430 21.06 -4.68 16.56
CA ARG A 430 20.16 -3.50 16.59
C ARG A 430 20.79 -2.28 15.91
N VAL A 431 21.72 -2.50 14.98
CA VAL A 431 22.47 -1.43 14.32
C VAL A 431 21.55 -0.58 13.45
N VAL A 432 21.68 0.75 13.55
CA VAL A 432 20.96 1.73 12.74
C VAL A 432 21.94 2.58 11.93
N ASP A 433 22.98 3.10 12.60
CA ASP A 433 24.00 3.95 12.00
C ASP A 433 25.28 3.15 11.67
N VAL A 434 25.66 3.16 10.39
CA VAL A 434 26.85 2.50 9.86
C VAL A 434 28.00 3.48 9.55
N SER A 435 27.89 4.75 9.95
CA SER A 435 28.88 5.79 9.68
C SER A 435 30.28 5.45 10.21
N ALA A 436 30.37 4.65 11.27
CA ALA A 436 31.62 4.14 11.83
C ALA A 436 32.45 3.30 10.83
N LEU A 437 31.81 2.75 9.78
CA LEU A 437 32.45 1.92 8.77
C LEU A 437 33.05 2.73 7.60
N ALA A 438 32.91 4.05 7.61
CA ALA A 438 33.58 4.93 6.66
C ALA A 438 35.12 4.87 6.84
N ASN A 439 35.83 5.15 5.75
CA ASN A 439 37.30 5.30 5.73
C ASN A 439 38.06 4.06 6.23
N LYS A 440 37.64 2.87 5.81
CA LYS A 440 38.30 1.60 6.13
C LYS A 440 38.98 1.03 4.88
N PRO A 441 40.24 1.42 4.58
CA PRO A 441 40.90 1.08 3.31
C PRO A 441 41.20 -0.42 3.12
N ASP A 442 41.24 -1.17 4.21
CA ASP A 442 41.50 -2.62 4.22
C ASP A 442 40.23 -3.48 4.34
N LEU A 443 39.06 -2.86 4.50
CA LEU A 443 37.80 -3.58 4.71
C LEU A 443 37.44 -4.40 3.47
N TRP A 444 37.26 -5.70 3.69
CA TRP A 444 37.02 -6.72 2.67
C TRP A 444 35.62 -7.33 2.77
N GLY A 445 35.10 -7.52 3.99
CA GLY A 445 33.80 -8.15 4.23
C GLY A 445 32.93 -7.39 5.23
N LEU A 446 31.62 -7.35 4.99
CA LEU A 446 30.61 -6.76 5.87
C LEU A 446 29.38 -7.65 6.01
N GLY A 447 29.14 -8.14 7.22
CA GLY A 447 27.93 -8.84 7.62
C GLY A 447 27.08 -7.99 8.55
N LEU A 448 25.99 -7.43 8.04
CA LEU A 448 25.08 -6.50 8.73
C LEU A 448 23.60 -6.89 8.50
N GLY A 449 23.37 -8.13 8.08
CA GLY A 449 22.04 -8.67 7.86
C GLY A 449 21.21 -8.69 9.15
N ASN A 450 19.90 -8.45 9.01
CA ASN A 450 18.92 -8.41 10.08
C ASN A 450 19.25 -7.35 11.15
N ASN A 451 19.31 -6.09 10.72
CA ASN A 451 19.44 -4.91 11.57
C ASN A 451 18.30 -3.92 11.23
N TYR A 452 18.47 -2.66 11.61
CA TYR A 452 17.50 -1.58 11.39
C TYR A 452 18.13 -0.44 10.56
N ILE A 453 19.02 -0.80 9.64
CA ILE A 453 19.78 0.15 8.82
C ILE A 453 18.85 0.71 7.73
N GLU A 454 18.79 2.03 7.62
CA GLU A 454 18.08 2.73 6.54
C GLU A 454 19.04 3.34 5.52
N ASP A 455 20.15 3.91 6.01
CA ASP A 455 21.11 4.66 5.20
C ASP A 455 22.50 4.02 5.24
N ILE A 456 22.91 3.42 4.12
CA ILE A 456 24.26 2.90 3.90
C ILE A 456 25.16 3.84 3.09
N SER A 457 24.68 5.04 2.74
CA SER A 457 25.44 6.00 1.92
C SER A 457 26.71 6.52 2.59
N THR A 458 26.82 6.32 3.91
CA THR A 458 27.96 6.74 4.73
C THR A 458 29.18 5.81 4.59
N ILE A 459 29.02 4.57 4.10
CA ILE A 459 30.10 3.59 3.92
C ILE A 459 30.97 3.96 2.70
N THR A 460 31.71 5.04 2.86
CA THR A 460 32.57 5.65 1.85
C THR A 460 34.04 5.28 2.09
N ASN A 461 34.85 5.35 1.02
CA ASN A 461 36.30 5.09 1.08
C ASN A 461 36.66 3.67 1.58
N VAL A 462 35.98 2.65 1.05
CA VAL A 462 36.20 1.21 1.32
C VAL A 462 36.56 0.45 0.02
N PRO A 463 37.69 0.77 -0.63
CA PRO A 463 37.99 0.34 -2.00
C PRO A 463 38.25 -1.16 -2.19
N LYS A 464 38.39 -1.93 -1.09
CA LYS A 464 38.66 -3.39 -1.11
C LYS A 464 37.44 -4.23 -0.74
N LEU A 465 36.28 -3.60 -0.51
CA LEU A 465 35.07 -4.29 -0.09
C LEU A 465 34.63 -5.27 -1.19
N ALA A 466 34.64 -6.55 -0.85
CA ALA A 466 34.47 -7.65 -1.79
C ALA A 466 33.11 -8.32 -1.64
N TRP A 467 32.57 -8.37 -0.42
CA TRP A 467 31.23 -8.87 -0.17
C TRP A 467 30.50 -8.03 0.88
N VAL A 468 29.19 -7.87 0.69
CA VAL A 468 28.31 -7.16 1.62
C VAL A 468 27.04 -7.96 1.78
N ASP A 469 26.72 -8.25 3.03
CA ASP A 469 25.47 -8.85 3.42
C ASP A 469 24.68 -7.92 4.34
N ILE A 470 23.57 -7.41 3.81
CA ILE A 470 22.66 -6.44 4.44
C ILE A 470 21.21 -6.88 4.26
N TYR A 471 20.96 -8.20 4.17
CA TYR A 471 19.60 -8.73 4.10
C TYR A 471 18.76 -8.24 5.29
N SER A 472 17.45 -8.13 5.14
CA SER A 472 16.52 -7.80 6.21
C SER A 472 16.89 -6.53 6.98
N ASN A 473 16.98 -5.41 6.27
CA ASN A 473 17.11 -4.07 6.85
C ASN A 473 15.93 -3.18 6.38
N ASN A 474 16.06 -1.86 6.49
CA ASN A 474 15.10 -0.86 6.00
C ASN A 474 15.69 -0.02 4.85
N ILE A 475 16.60 -0.58 4.06
CA ILE A 475 17.35 0.16 3.03
C ILE A 475 16.47 0.42 1.80
N THR A 476 16.24 1.69 1.46
CA THR A 476 15.50 2.10 0.25
C THR A 476 16.39 2.48 -0.93
N ASP A 477 17.65 2.82 -0.67
CA ASP A 477 18.63 3.21 -1.69
C ASP A 477 19.99 2.58 -1.37
N PHE A 478 20.49 1.78 -2.32
CA PHE A 478 21.81 1.17 -2.24
C PHE A 478 22.75 1.68 -3.35
N SER A 479 22.51 2.89 -3.87
CA SER A 479 23.31 3.52 -4.94
C SER A 479 24.80 3.60 -4.64
N ILE A 480 25.18 3.54 -3.36
CA ILE A 480 26.57 3.53 -2.89
C ILE A 480 27.39 2.37 -3.44
N VAL A 481 26.77 1.23 -3.82
CA VAL A 481 27.47 0.05 -4.39
C VAL A 481 28.31 0.39 -5.61
N ARG A 482 27.96 1.44 -6.36
CA ARG A 482 28.75 1.93 -7.51
C ARG A 482 30.16 2.42 -7.12
N GLN A 483 30.39 2.70 -5.84
CA GLN A 483 31.68 3.13 -5.32
C GLN A 483 32.56 1.99 -4.79
N TRP A 484 32.10 0.74 -4.87
CA TRP A 484 32.81 -0.45 -4.38
C TRP A 484 33.34 -1.27 -5.56
N PRO A 485 34.50 -0.92 -6.14
CA PRO A 485 34.97 -1.47 -7.42
C PRO A 485 35.36 -2.95 -7.36
N THR A 486 35.50 -3.52 -6.16
CA THR A 486 35.86 -4.94 -5.93
C THR A 486 34.68 -5.81 -5.52
N LEU A 487 33.47 -5.25 -5.43
CA LEU A 487 32.29 -5.96 -4.97
C LEU A 487 31.97 -7.13 -5.90
N ASN A 488 32.01 -8.35 -5.37
CA ASN A 488 31.70 -9.58 -6.08
C ASN A 488 30.48 -10.33 -5.51
N ALA A 489 30.06 -10.03 -4.28
CA ALA A 489 28.89 -10.63 -3.66
C ALA A 489 28.04 -9.59 -2.92
N LEU A 490 26.73 -9.59 -3.16
CA LEU A 490 25.78 -8.67 -2.56
C LEU A 490 24.50 -9.40 -2.13
N TRP A 491 24.22 -9.40 -0.84
CA TRP A 491 22.99 -9.96 -0.26
C TRP A 491 22.15 -8.84 0.32
N VAL A 492 21.00 -8.56 -0.29
CA VAL A 492 20.16 -7.39 0.04
C VAL A 492 18.67 -7.78 0.16
N SER A 493 18.37 -9.07 0.27
CA SER A 493 17.01 -9.59 0.35
C SER A 493 16.23 -8.98 1.52
N GLY A 494 14.91 -8.78 1.40
CA GLY A 494 14.09 -8.32 2.53
C GLY A 494 14.26 -6.83 2.91
N ASN A 495 14.50 -5.96 1.95
CA ASN A 495 14.59 -4.50 2.09
C ASN A 495 13.50 -3.79 1.25
N PRO A 496 13.15 -2.53 1.57
CA PRO A 496 12.09 -1.78 0.88
C PRO A 496 12.45 -1.16 -0.48
N PHE A 497 13.66 -1.38 -1.02
CA PHE A 497 14.04 -0.77 -2.30
C PHE A 497 13.30 -1.39 -3.48
N THR A 498 13.10 -0.57 -4.52
CA THR A 498 12.41 -0.97 -5.76
C THR A 498 13.31 -0.86 -6.99
N ASP A 499 14.37 -0.04 -6.93
CA ASP A 499 15.24 0.26 -8.06
C ASP A 499 16.51 -0.59 -8.01
N VAL A 500 16.69 -1.45 -9.01
CA VAL A 500 17.88 -2.27 -9.21
C VAL A 500 18.89 -1.68 -10.20
N SER A 501 18.64 -0.48 -10.74
CA SER A 501 19.59 0.20 -11.63
C SER A 501 20.99 0.40 -11.04
N PRO A 502 21.22 0.51 -9.71
CA PRO A 502 22.57 0.68 -9.19
C PRO A 502 23.54 -0.46 -9.40
N ILE A 503 23.05 -1.70 -9.48
CA ILE A 503 23.90 -2.87 -9.73
C ILE A 503 24.21 -3.09 -11.20
N ALA A 504 23.47 -2.48 -12.13
CA ALA A 504 23.64 -2.67 -13.58
C ALA A 504 25.05 -2.34 -14.08
N ASP A 505 25.76 -1.43 -13.40
CA ASP A 505 27.10 -0.97 -13.78
C ASP A 505 28.22 -1.56 -12.90
N VAL A 506 27.90 -2.42 -11.92
CA VAL A 506 28.89 -3.01 -11.00
C VAL A 506 29.64 -4.13 -11.73
N LYS A 507 30.92 -3.86 -12.03
CA LYS A 507 31.78 -4.80 -12.76
C LYS A 507 32.28 -5.89 -11.81
N GLY A 508 31.99 -7.15 -12.13
CA GLY A 508 32.52 -8.31 -11.39
C GLY A 508 31.61 -8.83 -10.28
N LEU A 509 30.38 -8.32 -10.15
CA LEU A 509 29.35 -8.91 -9.30
C LEU A 509 29.05 -10.33 -9.79
N ARG A 510 29.38 -11.33 -8.98
CA ARG A 510 29.18 -12.75 -9.27
C ARG A 510 27.97 -13.30 -8.57
N ARG A 511 27.78 -12.91 -7.30
CA ARG A 511 26.74 -13.40 -6.39
C ARG A 511 25.78 -12.28 -5.98
N LEU A 512 24.48 -12.52 -6.16
CA LEU A 512 23.44 -11.55 -5.86
C LEU A 512 22.16 -12.21 -5.31
N GLN A 513 21.63 -11.68 -4.21
CA GLN A 513 20.33 -12.05 -3.66
C GLN A 513 19.43 -10.83 -3.49
N LEU A 514 18.24 -10.88 -4.09
CA LEU A 514 17.26 -9.79 -4.19
C LEU A 514 15.85 -10.21 -3.75
N GLU A 515 15.66 -11.36 -3.12
CA GLU A 515 14.35 -11.87 -2.76
C GLU A 515 13.64 -10.94 -1.76
N SER A 516 12.30 -10.96 -1.78
CA SER A 516 11.48 -10.28 -0.76
C SER A 516 11.70 -8.76 -0.66
N ASN A 517 12.08 -8.08 -1.75
CA ASN A 517 12.16 -6.62 -1.83
C ASN A 517 10.87 -6.01 -2.41
N GLY A 518 10.92 -4.78 -2.93
CA GLY A 518 9.81 -4.10 -3.62
C GLY A 518 10.00 -3.98 -5.14
N ILE A 519 10.80 -4.86 -5.75
CA ILE A 519 11.23 -4.71 -7.16
C ILE A 519 10.10 -5.09 -8.12
N ASP A 520 9.83 -4.24 -9.11
CA ASP A 520 8.84 -4.47 -10.15
C ASP A 520 9.36 -4.23 -11.58
N ASP A 521 10.64 -3.89 -11.74
CA ASP A 521 11.28 -3.69 -13.04
C ASP A 521 12.69 -4.29 -13.04
N MET A 522 12.84 -5.44 -13.70
CA MET A 522 14.13 -6.14 -13.84
C MET A 522 14.86 -5.78 -15.13
N SER A 523 14.44 -4.77 -15.89
CA SER A 523 15.09 -4.43 -17.17
C SER A 523 16.58 -4.05 -17.03
N ALA A 524 16.99 -3.55 -15.85
CA ALA A 524 18.40 -3.30 -15.53
C ALA A 524 19.27 -4.58 -15.59
N PHE A 525 18.66 -5.77 -15.46
CA PHE A 525 19.33 -7.06 -15.54
C PHE A 525 19.65 -7.54 -16.95
N GLN A 526 19.19 -6.84 -18.00
CA GLN A 526 19.49 -7.25 -19.37
C GLN A 526 21.00 -7.40 -19.64
N LYS A 527 21.83 -6.62 -18.93
CA LYS A 527 23.29 -6.63 -19.05
C LYS A 527 24.02 -7.34 -17.91
N LEU A 528 23.28 -7.80 -16.90
CA LEU A 528 23.81 -8.52 -15.76
C LEU A 528 23.59 -10.01 -15.99
N GLU A 529 24.68 -10.76 -16.01
CA GLU A 529 24.68 -12.23 -16.00
C GLU A 529 25.54 -12.66 -14.80
N PRO A 530 25.03 -12.55 -13.56
CA PRO A 530 25.77 -13.08 -12.41
C PRO A 530 26.02 -14.57 -12.67
N THR A 531 27.30 -14.95 -12.69
CA THR A 531 27.73 -16.30 -13.05
C THR A 531 27.39 -17.33 -11.97
N GLU A 532 27.01 -16.86 -10.77
CA GLU A 532 26.70 -17.65 -9.58
C GLU A 532 25.61 -16.90 -8.76
N TYR A 533 24.32 -17.25 -8.90
CA TYR A 533 23.15 -16.67 -8.17
C TYR A 533 22.56 -15.36 -8.67
N SER A 534 21.27 -15.42 -9.04
CA SER A 534 20.33 -14.30 -8.97
C SER A 534 18.92 -14.79 -8.59
N MET A 535 18.65 -14.85 -7.30
CA MET A 535 17.31 -15.11 -6.77
C MET A 535 16.60 -13.76 -6.56
N ASN A 536 15.54 -13.51 -7.32
CA ASN A 536 14.81 -12.25 -7.33
C ASN A 536 13.32 -12.48 -6.96
N ASP A 537 13.04 -13.55 -6.23
CA ASP A 537 11.70 -14.08 -6.08
C ASP A 537 10.89 -13.42 -4.94
N GLY A 538 9.57 -13.62 -5.01
CA GLY A 538 8.53 -13.08 -4.14
C GLY A 538 8.72 -11.66 -3.61
N GLN A 539 8.93 -10.74 -4.54
CA GLN A 539 8.82 -9.30 -4.34
C GLN A 539 7.45 -8.92 -3.78
N SER A 540 7.44 -7.93 -2.88
CA SER A 540 6.25 -7.33 -2.31
C SER A 540 6.08 -5.90 -2.80
N VAL A 541 5.44 -5.75 -3.95
CA VAL A 541 5.25 -4.46 -4.62
C VAL A 541 3.95 -3.81 -4.11
N TRP A 542 4.08 -2.67 -3.44
CA TRP A 542 2.94 -1.84 -3.02
C TRP A 542 2.85 -0.60 -3.89
N ARG A 543 1.64 -0.28 -4.35
CA ARG A 543 1.32 0.99 -5.02
C ARG A 543 0.76 1.98 -4.02
N ASP A 544 0.93 3.26 -4.33
CA ASP A 544 0.33 4.34 -3.55
C ASP A 544 -1.19 4.18 -3.51
N PRO A 545 -1.86 4.34 -2.35
CA PRO A 545 -3.31 4.23 -2.25
C PRO A 545 -4.04 5.15 -3.22
N VAL A 546 -5.10 4.63 -3.85
CA VAL A 546 -5.97 5.41 -4.74
C VAL A 546 -7.38 5.49 -4.18
N THR A 547 -8.05 6.61 -4.44
CA THR A 547 -9.48 6.80 -4.13
C THR A 547 -10.24 6.98 -5.43
N VAL A 548 -11.30 6.18 -5.62
CA VAL A 548 -12.17 6.20 -6.80
C VAL A 548 -13.63 6.30 -6.36
N ASN A 549 -14.52 6.80 -7.21
CA ASN A 549 -15.95 6.73 -6.95
C ASN A 549 -16.51 5.35 -7.33
N ALA A 550 -17.61 4.94 -6.69
CA ALA A 550 -18.29 3.71 -7.06
C ALA A 550 -18.67 3.73 -8.55
N GLY A 551 -18.34 2.65 -9.27
CA GLY A 551 -18.55 2.52 -10.70
C GLY A 551 -17.36 2.96 -11.58
N GLU A 552 -16.32 3.56 -11.01
CA GLU A 552 -15.12 3.93 -11.75
C GLU A 552 -14.18 2.73 -12.01
N THR A 553 -13.11 2.99 -12.76
CA THR A 553 -12.14 1.99 -13.19
C THR A 553 -10.86 2.11 -12.36
N VAL A 554 -10.29 0.98 -11.96
CA VAL A 554 -8.95 0.88 -11.36
C VAL A 554 -8.03 0.12 -12.31
N SER A 555 -6.88 0.70 -12.65
CA SER A 555 -5.86 0.06 -13.48
C SER A 555 -4.53 -0.01 -12.75
N VAL A 556 -3.93 -1.19 -12.71
CA VAL A 556 -2.68 -1.46 -11.98
C VAL A 556 -1.68 -2.09 -12.93
N ARG A 557 -0.47 -1.53 -12.98
CA ARG A 557 0.60 -2.02 -13.85
C ARG A 557 1.30 -3.23 -13.25
N THR A 558 1.51 -4.25 -14.07
CA THR A 558 2.31 -5.44 -13.74
C THR A 558 3.81 -5.13 -13.76
N ALA A 559 4.60 -6.09 -13.28
CA ALA A 559 6.04 -6.01 -13.28
C ALA A 559 6.65 -6.21 -14.68
N LYS A 560 7.87 -5.74 -14.87
CA LYS A 560 8.66 -6.00 -16.08
C LYS A 560 9.76 -7.02 -15.82
N GLY A 561 9.86 -7.96 -16.75
CA GLY A 561 10.92 -8.96 -16.77
C GLY A 561 12.27 -8.42 -17.22
N ARG A 562 13.25 -9.32 -17.29
CA ARG A 562 14.64 -9.00 -17.64
C ARG A 562 14.79 -8.34 -19.02
N MET A 563 13.95 -8.72 -19.98
CA MET A 563 13.96 -8.14 -21.34
C MET A 563 13.12 -6.87 -21.45
N GLY A 564 12.58 -6.36 -20.33
CA GLY A 564 11.74 -5.15 -20.26
C GLY A 564 10.29 -5.36 -20.71
N GLN A 565 9.90 -6.60 -21.00
CA GLN A 565 8.53 -6.99 -21.33
C GLN A 565 7.66 -7.04 -20.07
N TYR A 566 6.36 -6.74 -20.22
CA TYR A 566 5.40 -6.88 -19.13
C TYR A 566 5.11 -8.36 -18.85
N LEU A 567 5.17 -8.74 -17.57
CA LEU A 567 4.90 -10.10 -17.14
C LEU A 567 3.39 -10.33 -16.99
N THR A 568 2.92 -11.46 -17.53
CA THR A 568 1.51 -11.85 -17.44
C THR A 568 1.12 -12.05 -15.98
N PRO A 569 0.11 -11.31 -15.48
CA PRO A 569 -0.36 -11.43 -14.11
C PRO A 569 -1.17 -12.73 -13.92
N LYS A 570 -0.95 -13.37 -12.77
CA LYS A 570 -1.66 -14.57 -12.29
C LYS A 570 -2.38 -14.26 -10.98
N ASN A 571 -3.32 -15.10 -10.56
CA ASN A 571 -4.05 -14.96 -9.29
C ASN A 571 -4.64 -13.55 -9.08
N ILE A 572 -5.31 -13.02 -10.11
CA ILE A 572 -5.91 -11.68 -10.10
C ILE A 572 -7.04 -11.65 -9.08
N SER A 573 -6.96 -10.71 -8.13
CA SER A 573 -7.92 -10.54 -7.05
C SER A 573 -8.17 -9.04 -6.77
N PRO A 574 -9.41 -8.57 -6.60
CA PRO A 574 -10.66 -9.32 -6.75
C PRO A 574 -10.82 -9.91 -8.16
N ALA A 575 -11.65 -10.93 -8.31
CA ALA A 575 -11.94 -11.51 -9.63
C ALA A 575 -12.53 -10.45 -10.59
N GLY A 576 -12.37 -10.65 -11.90
CA GLY A 576 -12.91 -9.76 -12.94
C GLY A 576 -11.93 -8.72 -13.51
N GLY A 577 -10.69 -8.68 -13.02
CA GLY A 577 -9.64 -7.86 -13.64
C GLY A 577 -9.23 -8.41 -15.01
N THR A 578 -9.17 -7.53 -16.01
CA THR A 578 -8.77 -7.86 -17.39
C THR A 578 -7.35 -7.39 -17.66
N TYR A 579 -6.46 -8.28 -18.12
CA TYR A 579 -5.08 -7.96 -18.47
C TYR A 579 -4.97 -7.49 -19.94
N ASP A 580 -4.32 -6.35 -20.15
CA ASP A 580 -3.90 -5.87 -21.45
C ASP A 580 -2.37 -6.02 -21.62
N PRO A 581 -1.90 -6.96 -22.46
CA PRO A 581 -0.48 -7.17 -22.71
C PRO A 581 0.24 -5.96 -23.36
N ALA A 582 -0.47 -5.10 -24.09
CA ALA A 582 0.15 -3.96 -24.78
C ALA A 582 0.56 -2.86 -23.80
N THR A 583 -0.26 -2.65 -22.76
CA THR A 583 -0.01 -1.64 -21.72
C THR A 583 0.60 -2.22 -20.45
N GLY A 584 0.54 -3.54 -20.27
CA GLY A 584 1.01 -4.21 -19.05
C GLY A 584 0.11 -3.93 -17.85
N THR A 585 -1.19 -3.72 -18.06
CA THR A 585 -2.10 -3.30 -17.00
C THR A 585 -3.21 -4.32 -16.77
N VAL A 586 -3.53 -4.55 -15.50
CA VAL A 586 -4.77 -5.23 -15.09
C VAL A 586 -5.79 -4.15 -14.76
N THR A 587 -6.96 -4.23 -15.38
CA THR A 587 -8.02 -3.24 -15.25
C THR A 587 -9.29 -3.87 -14.68
N TRP A 588 -9.82 -3.27 -13.62
CA TRP A 588 -11.12 -3.58 -13.06
C TRP A 588 -12.06 -2.42 -13.33
N THR A 589 -13.15 -2.68 -14.05
CA THR A 589 -14.19 -1.70 -14.33
C THR A 589 -15.33 -1.84 -13.32
N ASN A 590 -16.13 -0.77 -13.16
CA ASN A 590 -17.30 -0.76 -12.28
C ASN A 590 -16.96 -1.13 -10.82
N VAL A 591 -15.86 -0.58 -10.29
CA VAL A 591 -15.36 -0.88 -8.95
C VAL A 591 -16.30 -0.30 -7.89
N SER A 592 -16.83 -1.16 -7.01
CA SER A 592 -17.80 -0.78 -5.96
C SER A 592 -17.32 -1.06 -4.54
N ARG A 593 -16.20 -1.77 -4.37
CA ARG A 593 -15.70 -2.19 -3.05
C ARG A 593 -14.29 -1.66 -2.81
N SER A 594 -14.11 -1.00 -1.68
CA SER A 594 -12.79 -0.72 -1.13
C SER A 594 -12.07 -2.04 -0.83
N GLY A 595 -10.74 -2.02 -0.90
CA GLY A 595 -9.91 -3.18 -0.58
C GLY A 595 -8.61 -3.19 -1.36
N LYS A 596 -7.99 -4.36 -1.44
CA LYS A 596 -6.71 -4.55 -2.10
C LYS A 596 -6.88 -5.23 -3.46
N TYR A 597 -6.50 -4.51 -4.49
CA TYR A 597 -6.45 -5.01 -5.85
C TYR A 597 -5.04 -5.55 -6.10
N SER A 598 -4.92 -6.84 -6.42
CA SER A 598 -3.65 -7.53 -6.44
C SER A 598 -3.61 -8.65 -7.47
N PHE A 599 -2.39 -9.04 -7.82
CA PHE A 599 -2.08 -10.18 -8.65
C PHE A 599 -0.64 -10.60 -8.37
N THR A 600 -0.32 -11.85 -8.67
CA THR A 600 1.03 -12.35 -8.68
C THR A 600 1.63 -12.21 -10.07
N PHE A 601 2.94 -12.10 -10.16
CA PHE A 601 3.69 -12.18 -11.41
C PHE A 601 4.88 -13.11 -11.19
N SER A 602 5.35 -13.69 -12.28
CA SER A 602 6.55 -14.51 -12.27
C SER A 602 7.17 -14.62 -13.65
N GLU A 603 8.47 -14.84 -13.66
CA GLU A 603 9.34 -15.09 -14.80
C GLU A 603 10.43 -16.05 -14.34
N SER A 604 10.61 -17.14 -15.07
CA SER A 604 11.65 -18.14 -14.80
C SER A 604 12.35 -18.59 -16.08
N ASP A 605 13.59 -19.04 -15.96
CA ASP A 605 14.32 -19.78 -16.99
C ASP A 605 15.11 -20.99 -16.42
N ASN A 606 15.99 -21.58 -17.23
CA ASN A 606 16.83 -22.74 -16.83
C ASN A 606 18.19 -22.35 -16.25
N TRP A 607 18.51 -21.07 -16.21
CA TRP A 607 19.88 -20.57 -16.02
C TRP A 607 19.98 -19.71 -14.75
N ASP A 608 19.29 -20.15 -13.70
CA ASP A 608 19.25 -19.52 -12.38
C ASP A 608 18.50 -18.18 -12.29
N TYR A 609 17.75 -17.77 -13.32
CA TYR A 609 16.91 -16.57 -13.22
C TYR A 609 15.48 -16.91 -12.78
N LEU A 610 15.15 -16.46 -11.58
CA LEU A 610 13.80 -16.51 -11.01
C LEU A 610 13.41 -15.12 -10.50
N PHE A 611 12.33 -14.57 -11.03
CA PHE A 611 11.77 -13.29 -10.62
C PHE A 611 10.28 -13.41 -10.44
N SER A 612 9.78 -13.11 -9.26
CA SER A 612 8.35 -13.23 -8.97
C SER A 612 7.94 -12.32 -7.84
N GLY A 613 6.64 -12.13 -7.68
CA GLY A 613 6.14 -11.28 -6.62
C GLY A 613 4.65 -11.09 -6.67
N LYS A 614 4.18 -10.22 -5.78
CA LYS A 614 2.78 -9.82 -5.69
C LYS A 614 2.69 -8.31 -5.70
N VAL A 615 1.94 -7.77 -6.68
CA VAL A 615 1.57 -6.37 -6.75
C VAL A 615 0.30 -6.15 -5.95
N ARG A 616 0.25 -5.05 -5.17
CA ARG A 616 -0.89 -4.66 -4.35
C ARG A 616 -1.19 -3.18 -4.55
N GLN A 617 -2.43 -2.88 -4.89
CA GLN A 617 -2.98 -1.54 -5.00
C GLN A 617 -4.07 -1.39 -3.94
N PRO A 618 -3.82 -0.61 -2.89
CA PRO A 618 -4.89 -0.18 -2.01
C PRO A 618 -5.88 0.73 -2.74
N VAL A 619 -7.17 0.41 -2.66
CA VAL A 619 -8.25 1.19 -3.27
C VAL A 619 -9.28 1.53 -2.20
N THR A 620 -9.60 2.82 -2.11
CA THR A 620 -10.76 3.32 -1.37
C THR A 620 -11.85 3.70 -2.36
N VAL A 621 -13.03 3.12 -2.22
CA VAL A 621 -14.20 3.45 -3.04
C VAL A 621 -15.12 4.40 -2.28
N ASN A 622 -15.36 5.56 -2.86
CA ASN A 622 -16.37 6.50 -2.41
C ASN A 622 -17.74 6.04 -2.94
N GLN A 623 -18.52 5.40 -2.07
CA GLN A 623 -19.93 5.09 -2.32
C GLN A 623 -20.76 6.38 -2.22
N THR A 624 -21.50 6.69 -3.28
CA THR A 624 -22.39 7.86 -3.33
C THR A 624 -23.68 7.65 -2.53
N ASP A 625 -24.12 6.39 -2.43
CA ASP A 625 -25.30 5.95 -1.71
C ASP A 625 -24.89 4.91 -0.65
N LYS A 626 -25.29 5.15 0.59
CA LYS A 626 -25.00 4.32 1.77
C LYS A 626 -26.24 4.04 2.60
N THR A 627 -27.40 4.49 2.14
CA THR A 627 -28.64 4.40 2.90
C THR A 627 -29.27 3.06 2.59
N ALA A 628 -29.64 2.29 3.62
CA ALA A 628 -30.36 1.05 3.38
C ALA A 628 -31.84 1.35 3.09
N PRO A 629 -32.47 0.62 2.15
CA PRO A 629 -33.87 0.79 1.84
C PRO A 629 -34.75 0.51 3.06
N VAL A 630 -35.90 1.17 3.20
CA VAL A 630 -36.79 0.99 4.36
C VAL A 630 -38.01 0.16 3.97
N ILE A 631 -38.22 -0.98 4.64
CA ILE A 631 -39.46 -1.77 4.53
C ILE A 631 -40.49 -1.27 5.56
N THR A 632 -41.65 -0.82 5.08
CA THR A 632 -42.76 -0.29 5.89
C THR A 632 -44.02 -1.16 5.73
N GLY A 633 -44.99 -1.04 6.66
CA GLY A 633 -46.24 -1.81 6.63
C GLY A 633 -46.19 -3.21 7.25
N VAL A 634 -45.10 -3.54 7.93
CA VAL A 634 -44.72 -4.88 8.40
C VAL A 634 -45.07 -5.11 9.89
N TYR A 635 -46.31 -4.80 10.28
CA TYR A 635 -46.75 -4.86 11.69
C TYR A 635 -47.62 -6.07 12.00
N ASP A 636 -47.60 -6.54 13.25
CA ASP A 636 -48.48 -7.63 13.68
C ASP A 636 -49.96 -7.31 13.43
N THR A 637 -50.75 -8.26 12.93
CA THR A 637 -52.14 -8.05 12.49
C THR A 637 -53.01 -9.29 12.71
N TYR A 638 -54.29 -9.19 12.40
CA TYR A 638 -55.28 -10.25 12.58
C TYR A 638 -55.95 -10.63 11.26
N SER A 639 -56.26 -11.91 11.11
CA SER A 639 -57.16 -12.41 10.07
C SER A 639 -58.34 -13.13 10.72
N THR A 640 -59.52 -13.06 10.10
CA THR A 640 -60.65 -13.89 10.52
C THR A 640 -60.47 -15.27 9.91
N ILE A 641 -60.74 -16.34 10.66
CA ILE A 641 -60.63 -17.70 10.15
C ILE A 641 -61.44 -17.86 8.85
N ASP A 642 -60.85 -18.58 7.88
CA ASP A 642 -61.41 -18.86 6.56
C ASP A 642 -61.66 -17.66 5.64
N GLN A 643 -61.30 -16.43 6.06
CA GLN A 643 -61.37 -15.26 5.19
C GLN A 643 -60.09 -15.14 4.34
N PRO A 644 -60.20 -14.74 3.06
CA PRO A 644 -59.05 -14.44 2.21
C PRO A 644 -58.17 -13.37 2.86
N TYR A 645 -56.86 -13.59 2.87
CA TYR A 645 -55.88 -12.68 3.45
C TYR A 645 -54.70 -12.47 2.49
N ASP A 646 -54.42 -11.21 2.14
CA ASP A 646 -53.27 -10.82 1.34
C ASP A 646 -52.09 -10.47 2.25
N TRP A 647 -51.00 -11.25 2.13
CA TRP A 647 -49.79 -11.08 2.93
C TRP A 647 -48.89 -9.93 2.47
N MET A 648 -49.14 -9.34 1.30
CA MET A 648 -48.48 -8.09 0.88
C MET A 648 -49.29 -6.85 1.24
N ASP A 649 -50.48 -7.00 1.83
CA ASP A 649 -51.37 -5.87 2.12
C ASP A 649 -50.70 -4.86 3.07
N GLY A 650 -50.51 -3.65 2.53
CA GLY A 650 -49.86 -2.51 3.17
C GLY A 650 -48.32 -2.53 3.20
N VAL A 651 -47.64 -3.59 2.73
CA VAL A 651 -46.18 -3.70 2.78
C VAL A 651 -45.54 -2.94 1.60
N LYS A 652 -44.58 -2.05 1.89
CA LYS A 652 -43.84 -1.25 0.90
C LYS A 652 -42.36 -1.19 1.20
N ALA A 653 -41.53 -0.97 0.18
CA ALA A 653 -40.11 -0.68 0.34
C ALA A 653 -39.72 0.57 -0.44
N THR A 654 -39.04 1.51 0.22
CA THR A 654 -38.60 2.77 -0.38
C THR A 654 -37.17 3.10 0.02
N ASP A 655 -36.44 3.71 -0.89
CA ASP A 655 -35.07 4.16 -0.72
C ASP A 655 -34.94 5.65 -1.07
N ASP A 656 -33.98 6.35 -0.48
CA ASP A 656 -33.77 7.79 -0.68
C ASP A 656 -33.11 8.12 -2.03
N VAL A 657 -32.41 7.17 -2.65
CA VAL A 657 -31.80 7.30 -3.98
C VAL A 657 -32.58 6.54 -5.04
N ASP A 658 -32.98 5.29 -4.75
CA ASP A 658 -33.65 4.38 -5.70
C ASP A 658 -35.18 4.57 -5.77
N GLY A 659 -35.78 5.33 -4.85
CA GLY A 659 -37.22 5.61 -4.83
C GLY A 659 -38.08 4.42 -4.36
N ASP A 660 -39.26 4.21 -4.96
CA ASP A 660 -40.12 3.07 -4.61
C ASP A 660 -39.58 1.77 -5.23
N ILE A 661 -39.17 0.85 -4.37
CA ILE A 661 -38.61 -0.46 -4.73
C ILE A 661 -39.46 -1.61 -4.18
N THR A 662 -40.75 -1.38 -3.92
CA THR A 662 -41.68 -2.38 -3.36
C THR A 662 -41.70 -3.68 -4.18
N ASP A 663 -41.57 -3.59 -5.50
CA ASP A 663 -41.54 -4.75 -6.41
C ASP A 663 -40.28 -5.63 -6.24
N ARG A 664 -39.26 -5.15 -5.52
CA ARG A 664 -38.02 -5.89 -5.23
C ARG A 664 -38.08 -6.67 -3.92
N ILE A 665 -39.17 -6.55 -3.15
CA ILE A 665 -39.33 -7.27 -1.87
C ILE A 665 -39.37 -8.79 -2.12
N GLN A 666 -38.53 -9.52 -1.37
CA GLN A 666 -38.51 -10.98 -1.31
C GLN A 666 -39.07 -11.45 0.04
N ILE A 667 -39.75 -12.60 0.06
CA ILE A 667 -40.37 -13.18 1.28
C ILE A 667 -39.67 -14.51 1.64
N PRO A 668 -38.52 -14.47 2.34
CA PRO A 668 -37.76 -15.68 2.66
C PRO A 668 -38.47 -16.62 3.65
N LYS A 669 -39.52 -16.17 4.35
CA LYS A 669 -40.31 -17.00 5.27
C LYS A 669 -41.77 -16.55 5.36
N ASN A 670 -42.73 -17.46 5.14
CA ASN A 670 -44.16 -17.25 5.40
C ASN A 670 -44.76 -18.52 6.01
N THR A 671 -45.34 -18.42 7.20
CA THR A 671 -45.92 -19.56 7.94
C THR A 671 -47.44 -19.46 8.14
N LEU A 672 -48.11 -18.51 7.50
CA LEU A 672 -49.53 -18.24 7.69
C LEU A 672 -50.44 -19.38 7.21
N ASP A 673 -51.36 -19.80 8.09
CA ASP A 673 -52.46 -20.72 7.76
C ASP A 673 -53.80 -20.09 8.17
N ILE A 674 -54.58 -19.63 7.18
CA ILE A 674 -55.86 -18.93 7.40
C ILE A 674 -57.01 -19.84 7.84
N HIS A 675 -56.84 -21.15 7.74
CA HIS A 675 -57.85 -22.15 8.13
C HIS A 675 -57.67 -22.66 9.56
N LYS A 676 -56.67 -22.14 10.27
CA LYS A 676 -56.31 -22.61 11.61
C LYS A 676 -56.04 -21.44 12.54
N LEU A 677 -56.76 -21.40 13.67
CA LEU A 677 -56.54 -20.42 14.72
C LEU A 677 -55.09 -20.49 15.25
N GLY A 678 -54.44 -19.35 15.38
CA GLY A 678 -53.05 -19.27 15.82
C GLY A 678 -52.35 -18.00 15.36
N THR A 679 -51.11 -17.81 15.80
CA THR A 679 -50.26 -16.68 15.39
C THR A 679 -49.11 -17.20 14.53
N TYR A 680 -49.00 -16.67 13.32
CA TYR A 680 -48.04 -17.10 12.29
C TYR A 680 -47.11 -15.95 11.92
N ALA A 681 -45.88 -16.24 11.48
CA ALA A 681 -44.86 -15.24 11.15
C ALA A 681 -44.56 -15.17 9.64
N ILE A 682 -44.27 -13.95 9.15
CA ILE A 682 -43.83 -13.64 7.79
C ILE A 682 -42.58 -12.74 7.88
N GLN A 683 -41.55 -12.99 7.07
CA GLN A 683 -40.34 -12.16 6.95
C GLN A 683 -40.13 -11.67 5.52
N TYR A 684 -39.68 -10.44 5.39
CA TYR A 684 -39.47 -9.69 4.15
C TYR A 684 -38.01 -9.19 4.07
N TYR A 685 -37.45 -9.19 2.86
CA TYR A 685 -36.08 -8.78 2.53
C TYR A 685 -36.10 -7.88 1.30
N VAL A 686 -35.30 -6.81 1.27
CA VAL A 686 -35.11 -5.97 0.08
C VAL A 686 -33.67 -5.45 0.00
N GLU A 687 -33.16 -5.31 -1.22
CA GLU A 687 -31.82 -4.83 -1.56
C GLU A 687 -31.93 -3.75 -2.64
N ASP A 688 -31.20 -2.65 -2.46
CA ASP A 688 -31.12 -1.55 -3.43
C ASP A 688 -30.03 -1.79 -4.50
N ASN A 689 -29.85 -0.85 -5.41
CA ASN A 689 -28.81 -0.92 -6.45
C ASN A 689 -27.37 -0.74 -5.91
N ALA A 690 -27.21 -0.14 -4.73
CA ALA A 690 -25.94 0.05 -4.03
C ALA A 690 -25.55 -1.16 -3.14
N GLN A 691 -26.39 -2.21 -3.11
CA GLN A 691 -26.30 -3.41 -2.29
C GLN A 691 -26.48 -3.17 -0.77
N ASN A 692 -27.12 -2.07 -0.37
CA ASN A 692 -27.57 -1.92 1.00
C ASN A 692 -28.82 -2.78 1.23
N LYS A 693 -28.94 -3.38 2.41
CA LYS A 693 -29.88 -4.47 2.69
C LYS A 693 -30.76 -4.18 3.89
N THR A 694 -32.03 -4.53 3.79
CA THR A 694 -32.98 -4.40 4.90
C THR A 694 -33.87 -5.62 5.05
N TRP A 695 -34.12 -5.97 6.31
CA TRP A 695 -35.00 -7.06 6.73
C TRP A 695 -36.12 -6.52 7.61
N SER A 696 -37.30 -7.12 7.49
CA SER A 696 -38.42 -6.87 8.41
C SER A 696 -39.34 -8.08 8.51
N GLY A 697 -40.28 -8.10 9.46
CA GLY A 697 -41.20 -9.22 9.63
C GLY A 697 -42.42 -8.86 10.46
N ARG A 698 -43.51 -9.59 10.23
CA ARG A 698 -44.80 -9.40 10.92
C ARG A 698 -45.40 -10.73 11.37
N LYS A 699 -46.23 -10.69 12.42
CA LYS A 699 -47.08 -11.80 12.83
C LYS A 699 -48.54 -11.59 12.44
N VAL A 700 -49.22 -12.64 12.02
CA VAL A 700 -50.65 -12.64 11.69
C VAL A 700 -51.37 -13.61 12.62
N THR A 701 -52.34 -13.11 13.40
CA THR A 701 -53.15 -13.89 14.33
C THR A 701 -54.51 -14.20 13.73
N VAL A 702 -54.80 -15.47 13.47
CA VAL A 702 -56.08 -15.93 12.93
C VAL A 702 -57.07 -16.15 14.10
N THR A 703 -58.23 -15.46 14.05
CA THR A 703 -59.22 -15.38 15.14
C THR A 703 -60.68 -15.51 14.63
N ASN A 704 -61.63 -15.71 15.56
CA ASN A 704 -63.08 -15.70 15.30
C ASN A 704 -63.76 -14.35 15.58
N ALA A 705 -63.04 -13.39 16.16
CA ALA A 705 -63.61 -12.10 16.57
C ALA A 705 -63.85 -11.15 15.37
N THR A 706 -64.85 -10.29 15.49
CA THR A 706 -65.24 -9.29 14.47
C THR A 706 -64.95 -7.86 14.93
N LEU A 707 -64.66 -6.95 14.00
CA LEU A 707 -64.19 -5.59 14.30
C LEU A 707 -65.33 -4.71 14.82
N ASP A 708 -65.23 -4.23 16.07
CA ASP A 708 -66.26 -3.44 16.73
C ASP A 708 -66.03 -1.93 16.57
N SER A 709 -64.86 -1.40 16.94
CA SER A 709 -64.55 0.03 16.84
C SER A 709 -63.12 0.31 16.41
N LEU A 710 -62.89 1.50 15.83
CA LEU A 710 -61.59 1.99 15.37
C LEU A 710 -61.32 3.39 15.92
N ILE A 711 -60.17 3.57 16.56
CA ILE A 711 -59.71 4.86 17.07
C ILE A 711 -58.30 5.13 16.52
N SER A 712 -58.10 6.25 15.86
CA SER A 712 -56.78 6.68 15.38
C SER A 712 -56.22 7.79 16.27
N TYR A 713 -54.90 7.86 16.37
CA TYR A 713 -54.20 8.92 17.10
C TYR A 713 -54.00 10.12 16.19
N SER A 714 -53.89 11.31 16.78
CA SER A 714 -53.49 12.51 16.05
C SER A 714 -52.05 12.41 15.56
N VAL A 715 -51.77 13.00 14.40
CA VAL A 715 -50.41 13.07 13.82
C VAL A 715 -49.95 14.50 13.68
N THR A 716 -48.64 14.68 13.66
CA THR A 716 -48.03 15.98 13.49
C THR A 716 -47.13 15.97 12.26
N THR A 717 -47.26 16.98 11.41
CA THR A 717 -46.40 17.23 10.24
C THR A 717 -45.85 18.65 10.28
N LYS A 718 -44.91 18.98 9.41
CA LYS A 718 -44.32 20.33 9.31
C LYS A 718 -44.88 21.08 8.11
N VAL A 719 -44.90 22.42 8.17
CA VAL A 719 -45.35 23.27 7.06
C VAL A 719 -44.61 22.88 5.76
N GLY A 720 -45.38 22.54 4.73
CA GLY A 720 -44.86 22.13 3.41
C GLY A 720 -44.51 20.64 3.27
N THR A 721 -44.66 19.84 4.33
CA THR A 721 -44.43 18.39 4.31
C THR A 721 -45.77 17.66 4.39
N ALA A 722 -46.04 16.78 3.42
CA ALA A 722 -47.25 15.97 3.44
C ALA A 722 -47.33 15.14 4.73
N PRO A 723 -48.45 15.16 5.47
CA PRO A 723 -48.56 14.42 6.71
C PRO A 723 -48.50 12.92 6.48
N THR A 724 -47.63 12.24 7.22
CA THR A 724 -47.65 10.79 7.32
C THR A 724 -48.83 10.39 8.20
N LEU A 725 -49.92 9.93 7.58
CA LEU A 725 -51.12 9.53 8.31
C LEU A 725 -50.91 8.18 9.03
N PRO A 726 -51.59 7.94 10.17
CA PRO A 726 -51.44 6.70 10.92
C PRO A 726 -51.82 5.51 10.05
N VAL A 727 -50.85 4.69 9.69
CA VAL A 727 -51.11 3.51 8.84
C VAL A 727 -52.12 2.56 9.50
N TYR A 728 -52.27 2.62 10.83
CA TYR A 728 -53.21 1.80 11.59
C TYR A 728 -54.06 2.64 12.57
N ALA A 729 -55.29 2.18 12.80
CA ALA A 729 -56.13 2.61 13.92
C ALA A 729 -56.22 1.49 14.95
N LYS A 730 -56.25 1.85 16.23
CA LYS A 730 -56.52 0.89 17.31
C LYS A 730 -57.92 0.34 17.11
N ALA A 731 -57.99 -0.95 16.85
CA ALA A 731 -59.20 -1.71 16.71
C ALA A 731 -59.57 -2.34 18.04
N THR A 732 -60.85 -2.27 18.41
CA THR A 732 -61.42 -3.11 19.45
C THR A 732 -62.30 -4.15 18.79
N TRP A 733 -62.14 -5.41 19.18
CA TRP A 733 -62.89 -6.54 18.64
C TRP A 733 -64.08 -6.89 19.54
N SER A 734 -65.05 -7.63 18.99
CA SER A 734 -66.26 -8.06 19.70
C SER A 734 -66.00 -8.94 20.93
N ASP A 735 -64.78 -9.48 21.09
CA ASP A 735 -64.34 -10.21 22.29
C ASP A 735 -63.67 -9.31 23.34
N GLY A 736 -63.66 -7.98 23.13
CA GLY A 736 -63.06 -6.99 24.01
C GLY A 736 -61.54 -6.87 23.91
N LYS A 737 -60.87 -7.68 23.08
CA LYS A 737 -59.43 -7.52 22.82
C LYS A 737 -59.20 -6.37 21.85
N THR A 738 -57.97 -5.85 21.85
CA THR A 738 -57.58 -4.75 20.96
C THR A 738 -56.46 -5.17 20.03
N SER A 739 -56.55 -4.76 18.76
CA SER A 739 -55.47 -4.84 17.76
C SER A 739 -55.20 -3.48 17.13
N TYR A 740 -54.40 -3.46 16.07
CA TYR A 740 -54.20 -2.33 15.19
C TYR A 740 -54.55 -2.76 13.75
N GLU A 741 -55.51 -2.08 13.11
CA GLU A 741 -55.97 -2.41 11.76
C GLU A 741 -55.54 -1.35 10.77
N GLY A 742 -55.12 -1.79 9.58
CA GLY A 742 -54.62 -0.91 8.52
C GLY A 742 -55.72 0.01 8.03
N VAL A 743 -55.42 1.31 7.87
CA VAL A 743 -56.39 2.33 7.47
C VAL A 743 -56.00 2.88 6.10
N THR A 744 -56.97 2.85 5.18
CA THR A 744 -56.88 3.60 3.92
C THR A 744 -57.43 4.99 4.15
N TRP A 745 -56.57 6.01 4.08
CA TRP A 745 -56.94 7.40 4.25
C TRP A 745 -57.27 8.07 2.92
N GLU A 746 -58.15 9.07 2.97
CA GLU A 746 -58.35 10.00 1.85
C GLU A 746 -57.07 10.82 1.59
N SER A 747 -56.83 11.17 0.32
CA SER A 747 -55.66 11.97 -0.07
C SER A 747 -55.70 13.36 0.57
N VAL A 748 -54.58 13.81 1.14
CA VAL A 748 -54.47 15.15 1.74
C VAL A 748 -53.95 16.15 0.71
N PRO A 749 -54.72 17.17 0.31
CA PRO A 749 -54.26 18.20 -0.62
C PRO A 749 -53.15 19.08 0.00
N ALA A 750 -52.18 19.49 -0.82
CA ALA A 750 -51.03 20.31 -0.38
C ALA A 750 -51.43 21.62 0.32
N GLU A 751 -52.56 22.21 -0.10
CA GLU A 751 -53.10 23.43 0.47
C GLU A 751 -53.38 23.33 1.99
N GLN A 752 -53.66 22.12 2.50
CA GLN A 752 -54.02 21.90 3.90
C GLN A 752 -52.79 21.88 4.84
N TYR A 753 -51.60 21.53 4.34
CA TYR A 753 -50.37 21.47 5.16
C TYR A 753 -49.31 22.51 4.77
N ASN A 754 -49.64 23.45 3.88
CA ASN A 754 -48.77 24.58 3.53
C ASN A 754 -48.86 25.76 4.51
N LYS A 755 -49.65 25.65 5.58
CA LYS A 755 -49.78 26.66 6.66
C LYS A 755 -49.85 25.98 8.02
N ALA A 756 -49.29 26.61 9.05
CA ALA A 756 -49.36 26.10 10.43
C ALA A 756 -50.82 26.13 10.94
N GLY A 757 -51.24 25.08 11.63
CA GLY A 757 -52.64 24.89 12.06
C GLY A 757 -52.96 23.41 12.31
N SER A 758 -54.24 23.04 12.30
CA SER A 758 -54.67 21.63 12.39
C SER A 758 -55.88 21.35 11.52
N PHE A 759 -56.00 20.14 10.97
CA PHE A 759 -57.15 19.68 10.17
C PHE A 759 -57.45 18.19 10.40
N ILE A 760 -58.64 17.71 10.02
CA ILE A 760 -59.08 16.31 10.20
C ILE A 760 -59.02 15.58 8.87
N VAL A 761 -58.47 14.36 8.87
CA VAL A 761 -58.45 13.47 7.69
C VAL A 761 -59.33 12.24 7.97
N GLN A 762 -60.13 11.87 6.97
CA GLN A 762 -61.04 10.73 7.01
C GLN A 762 -60.35 9.50 6.42
N GLY A 763 -60.62 8.33 7.00
CA GLY A 763 -60.13 7.05 6.54
C GLY A 763 -61.13 5.94 6.76
N THR A 764 -60.83 4.79 6.16
CA THR A 764 -61.65 3.59 6.27
C THR A 764 -60.77 2.37 6.49
N SER A 765 -61.26 1.43 7.31
CA SER A 765 -60.63 0.12 7.50
C SER A 765 -61.72 -0.93 7.65
N ARG A 766 -61.64 -2.00 6.83
CA ARG A 766 -62.64 -3.08 6.75
C ARG A 766 -64.10 -2.58 6.69
N GLY A 767 -64.34 -1.49 5.94
CA GLY A 767 -65.67 -0.88 5.76
C GLY A 767 -66.15 0.01 6.91
N LYS A 768 -65.42 0.15 8.03
CA LYS A 768 -65.71 1.12 9.09
C LYS A 768 -64.91 2.41 8.91
N LYS A 769 -65.55 3.55 9.21
CA LYS A 769 -64.93 4.88 9.14
C LYS A 769 -64.08 5.17 10.37
N VAL A 770 -62.96 5.85 10.19
CA VAL A 770 -62.07 6.34 11.24
C VAL A 770 -61.53 7.73 10.87
N THR A 771 -61.22 8.56 11.85
CA THR A 771 -60.69 9.92 11.62
C THR A 771 -59.40 10.12 12.40
N THR A 772 -58.50 10.96 11.87
CA THR A 772 -57.31 11.43 12.58
C THR A 772 -57.22 12.96 12.47
N THR A 773 -56.67 13.60 13.50
CA THR A 773 -56.35 15.04 13.48
C THR A 773 -54.87 15.22 13.14
N VAL A 774 -54.57 16.02 12.12
CA VAL A 774 -53.21 16.40 11.71
C VAL A 774 -52.89 17.79 12.30
N TYR A 775 -51.81 17.90 13.06
CA TYR A 775 -51.22 19.16 13.52
C TYR A 775 -50.06 19.55 12.60
N VAL A 776 -50.00 20.79 12.13
CA VAL A 776 -48.95 21.31 11.25
C VAL A 776 -48.06 22.27 12.02
N GLU A 777 -46.87 21.81 12.39
CA GLU A 777 -45.84 22.53 13.15
C GLU A 777 -44.83 23.25 12.22
N LYS A 778 -44.03 24.16 12.79
CA LYS A 778 -42.94 24.84 12.04
C LYS A 778 -41.75 23.88 11.85
N LYS A 779 -41.06 23.94 10.70
CA LYS A 779 -40.00 22.98 10.29
C LYS A 779 -38.76 23.03 11.22
N ASP A 780 -38.22 21.86 11.59
CA ASP A 780 -36.98 21.63 12.38
C ASP A 780 -36.16 20.53 11.65
N ILE A 781 -34.87 20.74 11.38
CA ILE A 781 -34.00 19.84 10.57
C ILE A 781 -32.74 19.50 11.38
N HIS A 782 -32.23 18.26 11.28
CA HIS A 782 -31.04 17.75 12.00
C HIS A 782 -29.74 17.93 11.20
N ILE A 783 -28.60 17.93 11.90
CA ILE A 783 -27.25 18.13 11.33
C ILE A 783 -26.61 16.78 11.00
N ASP A 784 -26.22 16.58 9.75
CA ASP A 784 -25.56 15.37 9.27
C ASP A 784 -24.03 15.49 9.32
N SER A 785 -23.50 16.69 9.08
CA SER A 785 -22.05 16.95 9.13
C SER A 785 -21.71 18.40 9.46
N VAL A 786 -20.48 18.61 9.93
CA VAL A 786 -19.87 19.92 10.17
C VAL A 786 -18.66 20.07 9.26
N ALA A 787 -18.44 21.25 8.71
CA ALA A 787 -17.24 21.58 7.93
C ALA A 787 -16.63 22.89 8.43
N ILE A 788 -15.30 22.97 8.49
CA ILE A 788 -14.56 24.19 8.84
C ILE A 788 -14.06 24.85 7.55
N ASN A 789 -14.45 26.11 7.37
CA ASN A 789 -14.08 26.95 6.24
C ASN A 789 -13.36 28.22 6.73
N GLY A 790 -12.45 28.75 5.91
CA GLY A 790 -11.78 30.02 6.20
C GLY A 790 -10.86 30.44 5.07
N ASP A 791 -10.83 31.74 4.76
CA ASP A 791 -10.02 32.30 3.65
C ASP A 791 -8.51 32.05 3.82
N GLN A 792 -8.07 31.77 5.06
CA GLN A 792 -6.68 31.49 5.44
C GLN A 792 -6.34 29.99 5.45
N ILE A 793 -7.29 29.10 5.14
CA ILE A 793 -7.05 27.66 5.00
C ILE A 793 -6.51 27.40 3.59
N VAL A 794 -5.31 26.83 3.50
CA VAL A 794 -4.65 26.46 2.23
C VAL A 794 -4.28 24.99 2.29
N SER A 795 -4.72 24.23 1.28
CA SER A 795 -4.53 22.77 1.21
C SER A 795 -4.97 22.03 2.49
N GLY A 796 -6.11 22.43 3.06
CA GLY A 796 -6.68 21.79 4.26
C GLY A 796 -6.01 22.13 5.59
N SER A 797 -5.13 23.14 5.64
CA SER A 797 -4.46 23.56 6.89
C SER A 797 -4.50 25.07 7.10
N LEU A 798 -4.59 25.49 8.37
CA LEU A 798 -4.47 26.87 8.82
C LEU A 798 -3.02 27.13 9.29
N GLN A 799 -2.45 28.27 8.88
CA GLN A 799 -1.09 28.66 9.27
C GLN A 799 -1.13 30.07 9.86
N LEU A 800 -0.68 30.25 11.10
CA LEU A 800 -0.66 31.53 11.80
C LEU A 800 0.73 31.87 12.33
N ASN A 801 1.01 33.15 12.52
CA ASN A 801 2.16 33.59 13.31
C ASN A 801 1.76 33.77 14.78
N THR A 802 2.70 33.69 15.73
CA THR A 802 2.46 34.00 17.15
C THR A 802 1.79 35.37 17.28
N GLN A 803 0.76 35.46 18.12
CA GLN A 803 -0.13 36.61 18.31
C GLN A 803 -1.09 36.92 17.15
N ALA A 804 -0.97 36.25 16.00
CA ALA A 804 -1.91 36.42 14.90
C ALA A 804 -3.26 35.76 15.21
N LYS A 805 -4.31 36.30 14.61
CA LYS A 805 -5.67 35.80 14.72
C LYS A 805 -6.23 35.40 13.36
N ALA A 806 -6.97 34.30 13.31
CA ALA A 806 -7.77 33.87 12.18
C ALA A 806 -9.20 33.65 12.63
N THR A 807 -10.18 34.16 11.90
CA THR A 807 -11.58 33.79 12.14
C THR A 807 -11.96 32.68 11.17
N LEU A 808 -12.28 31.52 11.72
CA LEU A 808 -12.83 30.39 11.00
C LEU A 808 -14.36 30.44 11.04
N LYS A 809 -14.98 29.90 10.00
CA LYS A 809 -16.43 29.70 9.91
C LYS A 809 -16.71 28.21 9.86
N ALA A 810 -17.66 27.73 10.65
CA ALA A 810 -18.15 26.38 10.52
C ALA A 810 -19.53 26.41 9.86
N SER A 811 -19.81 25.42 9.01
CA SER A 811 -21.10 25.24 8.35
C SER A 811 -21.59 23.82 8.60
N THR A 812 -22.90 23.66 8.71
CA THR A 812 -23.56 22.36 8.86
C THR A 812 -24.29 21.97 7.60
N LEU A 813 -24.37 20.67 7.33
CA LEU A 813 -25.21 20.12 6.26
C LEU A 813 -26.31 19.23 6.85
N PRO A 814 -27.53 19.24 6.27
CA PRO A 814 -27.98 20.11 5.18
C PRO A 814 -28.09 21.57 5.63
N ALA A 815 -27.94 22.50 4.69
CA ALA A 815 -27.83 23.94 4.99
C ALA A 815 -29.11 24.56 5.58
N ASP A 816 -30.26 23.86 5.49
CA ASP A 816 -31.53 24.24 6.12
C ASP A 816 -31.72 23.66 7.54
N ALA A 817 -30.73 22.90 8.05
CA ALA A 817 -30.28 22.83 9.44
C ALA A 817 -30.98 23.77 10.45
N LYS A 818 -31.66 23.32 11.51
CA LYS A 818 -32.00 24.23 12.63
C LYS A 818 -30.70 24.85 13.16
N GLU A 819 -30.58 26.19 13.16
CA GLU A 819 -29.40 26.97 13.57
C GLU A 819 -28.70 26.35 14.81
N PRO A 820 -27.59 25.61 14.62
CA PRO A 820 -27.03 24.84 15.70
C PRO A 820 -26.01 25.65 16.49
N THR A 821 -25.91 25.37 17.79
CA THR A 821 -24.89 26.01 18.62
C THR A 821 -23.55 25.36 18.33
N ILE A 822 -22.72 26.02 17.50
CA ILE A 822 -21.37 25.57 17.20
C ILE A 822 -20.45 25.88 18.38
N THR A 823 -19.75 24.87 18.88
CA THR A 823 -18.70 25.01 19.89
C THR A 823 -17.33 24.81 19.26
N TRP A 824 -16.34 25.58 19.71
CA TRP A 824 -14.98 25.54 19.18
C TRP A 824 -14.01 25.12 20.28
N SER A 825 -13.00 24.32 19.92
CA SER A 825 -11.90 23.96 20.82
C SER A 825 -10.57 23.85 20.06
N VAL A 826 -9.46 23.88 20.78
CA VAL A 826 -8.12 23.60 20.26
C VAL A 826 -7.52 22.45 21.07
N LYS A 827 -6.97 21.45 20.38
CA LYS A 827 -6.43 20.23 20.99
C LYS A 827 -5.29 20.49 21.96
N ASP A 828 -4.38 21.40 21.61
CA ASP A 828 -3.29 21.87 22.45
C ASP A 828 -3.42 23.38 22.68
N THR A 829 -3.96 23.72 23.85
CA THR A 829 -4.22 25.11 24.27
C THR A 829 -2.95 25.89 24.62
N SER A 830 -1.78 25.23 24.71
CA SER A 830 -0.49 25.91 24.89
C SER A 830 0.02 26.55 23.59
N ILE A 831 -0.43 26.02 22.44
CA ILE A 831 -0.04 26.46 21.09
C ILE A 831 -0.99 27.53 20.55
N ALA A 832 -2.31 27.36 20.73
CA ALA A 832 -3.32 28.33 20.30
C ALA A 832 -4.58 28.28 21.16
N SER A 833 -5.41 29.32 21.07
CA SER A 833 -6.75 29.37 21.67
C SER A 833 -7.80 29.67 20.59
N VAL A 834 -9.07 29.36 20.84
CA VAL A 834 -10.19 29.71 19.96
C VAL A 834 -11.35 30.22 20.80
N ASP A 835 -12.01 31.30 20.34
CA ASP A 835 -13.22 31.82 20.98
C ASP A 835 -14.49 31.20 20.39
N GLN A 836 -15.65 31.48 21.02
CA GLN A 836 -16.95 30.97 20.55
C GLN A 836 -17.36 31.46 19.16
N LYS A 837 -16.71 32.52 18.63
CA LYS A 837 -16.95 33.04 17.28
C LYS A 837 -16.08 32.34 16.23
N GLY A 838 -15.29 31.34 16.61
CA GLY A 838 -14.32 30.67 15.74
C GLY A 838 -13.04 31.48 15.52
N THR A 839 -12.76 32.50 16.35
CA THR A 839 -11.53 33.28 16.24
C THR A 839 -10.39 32.57 16.96
N VAL A 840 -9.50 31.99 16.17
CA VAL A 840 -8.29 31.32 16.61
C VAL A 840 -7.20 32.36 16.87
N THR A 841 -6.62 32.38 18.07
CA THR A 841 -5.47 33.21 18.46
C THR A 841 -4.25 32.31 18.69
N ALA A 842 -3.21 32.51 17.89
CA ALA A 842 -1.95 31.78 18.02
C ALA A 842 -1.12 32.27 19.23
N ILE A 843 -0.67 31.34 20.07
CA ILE A 843 0.03 31.64 21.34
C ILE A 843 1.52 31.33 21.21
N LYS A 844 1.88 30.07 20.90
CA LYS A 844 3.28 29.61 20.81
C LYS A 844 3.55 28.86 19.50
N PRO A 845 4.79 28.90 18.98
CA PRO A 845 5.15 28.09 17.82
C PRO A 845 4.92 26.61 18.06
N GLY A 846 4.33 25.91 17.10
CA GLY A 846 3.94 24.51 17.26
C GLY A 846 2.84 24.11 16.27
N THR A 847 2.40 22.86 16.33
CA THR A 847 1.31 22.34 15.51
C THR A 847 0.20 21.78 16.40
N THR A 848 -1.05 22.13 16.14
CA THR A 848 -2.23 21.67 16.88
C THR A 848 -3.44 21.54 15.94
N GLU A 849 -4.61 21.17 16.46
CA GLU A 849 -5.86 21.04 15.70
C GLU A 849 -6.92 21.97 16.29
N VAL A 850 -7.62 22.70 15.42
CA VAL A 850 -8.81 23.48 15.79
C VAL A 850 -10.03 22.66 15.41
N ILE A 851 -10.93 22.44 16.37
CA ILE A 851 -12.07 21.55 16.26
C ILE A 851 -13.35 22.38 16.39
N ALA A 852 -14.29 22.18 15.46
CA ALA A 852 -15.65 22.71 15.51
C ALA A 852 -16.63 21.56 15.71
N THR A 853 -17.54 21.72 16.66
CA THR A 853 -18.53 20.71 17.03
C THR A 853 -19.93 21.32 16.97
N ALA A 854 -20.86 20.64 16.30
CA ALA A 854 -22.29 20.94 16.31
C ALA A 854 -23.05 19.63 16.59
N ASP A 855 -23.86 19.62 17.64
CA ASP A 855 -24.44 18.41 18.23
C ASP A 855 -23.36 17.32 18.49
N ASP A 856 -23.49 16.13 17.89
CA ASP A 856 -22.53 15.02 18.01
C ASP A 856 -21.48 15.00 16.88
N LYS A 857 -21.56 15.92 15.92
CA LYS A 857 -20.67 15.93 14.73
C LYS A 857 -19.50 16.90 14.92
N THR A 858 -18.32 16.49 14.46
CA THR A 858 -17.09 17.29 14.58
C THR A 858 -16.36 17.43 13.25
N ALA A 859 -15.72 18.58 13.04
CA ALA A 859 -14.69 18.78 12.02
C ALA A 859 -13.44 19.36 12.64
N SER A 860 -12.27 19.06 12.06
CA SER A 860 -10.98 19.55 12.54
C SER A 860 -10.12 20.11 11.41
N VAL A 861 -9.39 21.19 11.67
CA VAL A 861 -8.36 21.73 10.77
C VAL A 861 -7.01 21.77 11.49
N LYS A 862 -5.95 21.31 10.80
CA LYS A 862 -4.58 21.38 11.31
C LYS A 862 -4.12 22.84 11.33
N LEU A 863 -3.77 23.35 12.50
CA LEU A 863 -3.15 24.65 12.72
C LEU A 863 -1.65 24.47 12.92
N THR A 864 -0.81 25.21 12.20
CA THR A 864 0.58 25.41 12.65
C THR A 864 0.88 26.87 12.90
N VAL A 865 1.43 27.14 14.08
CA VAL A 865 1.84 28.44 14.56
C VAL A 865 3.34 28.61 14.34
N ARG A 866 3.72 29.72 13.73
CA ARG A 866 5.11 30.11 13.45
C ARG A 866 5.48 31.35 14.26
N GLN A 867 6.77 31.58 14.48
CA GLN A 867 7.21 32.80 15.15
C GLN A 867 7.06 34.02 14.22
N ARG A 868 6.47 35.11 14.71
CA ARG A 868 6.42 36.41 14.00
C ARG A 868 7.83 37.00 13.89
N PHE A 869 8.15 37.65 12.78
CA PHE A 869 9.45 38.34 12.64
C PHE A 869 9.60 39.47 13.66
N THR A 870 10.78 39.54 14.28
CA THR A 870 11.04 40.42 15.44
C THR A 870 11.04 41.91 15.10
N ASP A 871 11.29 42.27 13.84
CA ASP A 871 11.34 43.65 13.34
C ASP A 871 10.04 44.12 12.66
N VAL A 872 8.95 43.34 12.72
CA VAL A 872 7.65 43.69 12.14
C VAL A 872 6.60 43.91 13.24
N PRO A 873 6.41 45.16 13.71
CA PRO A 873 5.37 45.48 14.68
C PRO A 873 3.97 45.07 14.20
N PRO A 874 3.07 44.61 15.09
CA PRO A 874 1.71 44.18 14.72
C PRO A 874 0.89 45.24 13.98
N ASN A 875 1.12 46.51 14.27
CA ASN A 875 0.43 47.66 13.68
C ASN A 875 1.25 48.35 12.56
N ALA A 876 2.36 47.75 12.13
CA ALA A 876 3.18 48.32 11.06
C ALA A 876 2.42 48.34 9.73
N LEU A 877 2.70 49.33 8.88
CA LEU A 877 2.09 49.40 7.55
C LEU A 877 2.43 48.11 6.79
N PHE A 878 1.39 47.44 6.27
CA PHE A 878 1.46 46.15 5.55
C PHE A 878 1.94 44.95 6.39
N ALA A 879 1.86 45.06 7.73
CA ALA A 879 2.16 43.95 8.63
C ALA A 879 1.33 42.69 8.30
N SER A 880 0.04 42.86 7.97
CA SER A 880 -0.85 41.78 7.56
C SER A 880 -0.42 41.08 6.28
N ASP A 881 0.12 41.83 5.30
CA ASP A 881 0.60 41.28 4.03
C ASP A 881 1.93 40.51 4.21
N ILE A 882 2.78 40.96 5.14
CA ILE A 882 4.01 40.25 5.52
C ILE A 882 3.68 38.96 6.28
N ASP A 883 2.71 39.02 7.19
CA ASP A 883 2.19 37.83 7.88
C ASP A 883 1.65 36.82 6.86
N TRP A 884 0.90 37.29 5.85
CA TRP A 884 0.42 36.46 4.74
C TRP A 884 1.56 35.84 3.92
N LEU A 885 2.61 36.59 3.57
CA LEU A 885 3.77 36.00 2.87
C LEU A 885 4.41 34.85 3.67
N THR A 886 4.42 34.98 4.99
CA THR A 886 5.03 34.00 5.90
C THR A 886 4.17 32.76 6.00
N SER A 887 2.85 32.93 6.15
CA SER A 887 1.89 31.81 6.18
C SER A 887 1.91 31.01 4.87
N MET A 888 2.08 31.69 3.74
CA MET A 888 2.20 31.09 2.41
C MET A 888 3.58 30.50 2.09
N ARG A 889 4.54 30.58 3.03
CA ARG A 889 5.94 30.16 2.86
C ARG A 889 6.67 30.85 1.69
N ILE A 890 6.19 32.03 1.27
CA ILE A 890 6.85 32.84 0.24
C ILE A 890 8.08 33.53 0.86
N THR A 891 7.99 33.92 2.14
CA THR A 891 9.13 34.43 2.92
C THR A 891 9.49 33.51 4.07
N GLN A 892 10.78 33.48 4.42
CA GLN A 892 11.29 32.88 5.65
C GLN A 892 12.05 33.91 6.51
N GLY A 893 12.08 35.17 6.06
CA GLY A 893 12.89 36.21 6.67
C GLY A 893 14.39 35.96 6.49
N ASN A 894 15.17 36.69 7.29
CA ASN A 894 16.60 36.55 7.43
C ASN A 894 16.90 35.52 8.53
N SER A 895 18.10 34.94 8.50
CA SER A 895 18.54 33.94 9.49
C SER A 895 18.52 34.43 10.94
N ASN A 896 18.54 35.74 11.18
CA ASN A 896 18.44 36.37 12.50
C ASN A 896 16.98 36.56 12.99
N GLY A 897 15.99 36.00 12.30
CA GLY A 897 14.58 36.08 12.69
C GLY A 897 13.88 37.41 12.32
N THR A 898 14.50 38.25 11.49
CA THR A 898 13.93 39.51 10.99
C THR A 898 13.38 39.37 9.56
N TYR A 899 12.39 40.17 9.18
CA TYR A 899 11.91 40.30 7.81
C TYR A 899 12.79 41.23 6.96
N GLY A 900 13.43 42.21 7.59
CA GLY A 900 14.03 43.38 6.93
C GLY A 900 13.01 44.49 6.69
N TYR A 901 12.15 44.78 7.67
CA TYR A 901 11.12 45.82 7.56
C TYR A 901 11.74 47.19 7.29
N GLY A 902 11.20 47.94 6.31
CA GLY A 902 11.73 49.25 5.91
C GLY A 902 12.99 49.21 5.04
N GLN A 903 13.61 48.04 4.83
CA GLN A 903 14.78 47.90 3.96
C GLN A 903 14.36 47.90 2.48
N THR A 904 15.20 48.49 1.62
CA THR A 904 15.01 48.46 0.17
C THR A 904 15.18 47.04 -0.38
N LEU A 905 14.29 46.62 -1.28
CA LEU A 905 14.29 45.31 -1.91
C LEU A 905 15.40 45.20 -2.96
N ARG A 906 16.21 44.15 -2.87
CA ARG A 906 17.26 43.83 -3.86
C ARG A 906 16.73 42.91 -4.96
N ARG A 907 17.36 42.94 -6.14
CA ARG A 907 16.97 42.12 -7.30
C ARG A 907 16.96 40.63 -7.02
N GLN A 908 17.98 40.13 -6.31
CA GLN A 908 18.06 38.71 -5.95
C GLN A 908 16.98 38.30 -4.95
N ASP A 909 16.60 39.18 -4.02
CA ASP A 909 15.53 38.90 -3.06
C ASP A 909 14.19 38.76 -3.80
N MET A 910 13.91 39.68 -4.73
CA MET A 910 12.73 39.61 -5.60
C MET A 910 12.66 38.30 -6.38
N ALA A 911 13.80 37.76 -6.84
CA ALA A 911 13.84 36.47 -7.51
C ALA A 911 13.36 35.32 -6.60
N ILE A 912 13.79 35.33 -5.33
CA ILE A 912 13.35 34.36 -4.33
C ILE A 912 11.84 34.45 -4.10
N PHE A 913 11.33 35.66 -3.89
CA PHE A 913 9.89 35.86 -3.64
C PHE A 913 9.04 35.41 -4.82
N LEU A 914 9.41 35.78 -6.06
CA LEU A 914 8.68 35.38 -7.26
C LEU A 914 8.73 33.88 -7.52
N TYR A 915 9.89 33.24 -7.34
CA TYR A 915 10.03 31.81 -7.55
C TYR A 915 9.14 31.02 -6.59
N ARG A 916 9.14 31.39 -5.30
CA ARG A 916 8.29 30.75 -4.28
C ARG A 916 6.81 31.01 -4.53
N PHE A 917 6.44 32.23 -4.90
CA PHE A 917 5.07 32.56 -5.33
C PHE A 917 4.64 31.70 -6.52
N ALA A 918 5.50 31.52 -7.52
CA ALA A 918 5.21 30.70 -8.69
C ALA A 918 5.06 29.21 -8.33
N LYS A 919 5.86 28.67 -7.40
CA LYS A 919 5.65 27.30 -6.89
C LYS A 919 4.29 27.16 -6.20
N LEU A 920 3.90 28.13 -5.37
CA LEU A 920 2.61 28.14 -4.67
C LEU A 920 1.42 28.17 -5.63
N GLN A 921 1.56 28.84 -6.77
CA GLN A 921 0.50 28.98 -7.78
C GLN A 921 0.64 28.01 -8.95
N ASN A 922 1.60 27.08 -8.89
CA ASN A 922 1.95 26.17 -9.98
C ASN A 922 2.16 26.87 -11.34
N ILE A 923 2.85 28.02 -11.34
CA ILE A 923 3.09 28.85 -12.52
C ILE A 923 4.38 28.39 -13.23
N GLY A 924 4.25 28.03 -14.51
CA GLY A 924 5.36 27.61 -15.35
C GLY A 924 6.09 26.39 -14.79
N SER A 925 7.41 26.32 -14.98
CA SER A 925 8.24 25.20 -14.51
C SER A 925 8.76 25.34 -13.08
N ALA A 926 8.23 26.28 -12.28
CA ALA A 926 8.83 26.63 -10.98
C ALA A 926 8.96 25.43 -10.01
N SER A 927 7.97 24.52 -9.99
CA SER A 927 7.95 23.33 -9.12
C SER A 927 9.03 22.29 -9.48
N THR A 928 9.40 22.19 -10.75
CA THR A 928 10.26 21.14 -11.32
C THR A 928 11.61 21.66 -11.86
N PHE A 929 11.83 22.97 -11.89
CA PHE A 929 13.01 23.57 -12.51
C PHE A 929 14.31 23.19 -11.77
N LYS A 930 15.25 22.59 -12.52
CA LYS A 930 16.63 22.31 -12.10
C LYS A 930 17.60 23.01 -13.08
N PRO A 931 18.47 23.92 -12.64
CA PRO A 931 19.37 24.65 -13.54
C PRO A 931 20.32 23.73 -14.31
N SER A 932 20.37 23.88 -15.63
CA SER A 932 21.33 23.18 -16.50
C SER A 932 22.64 23.98 -16.64
N ALA A 933 23.68 23.35 -17.22
CA ALA A 933 24.92 24.06 -17.57
C ALA A 933 24.68 25.26 -18.51
N LYS A 934 23.70 25.14 -19.42
CA LYS A 934 23.30 26.24 -20.32
C LYS A 934 22.67 27.41 -19.57
N ASP A 935 21.97 27.15 -18.47
CA ASP A 935 21.38 28.22 -17.66
C ASP A 935 22.47 29.02 -16.93
N TYR A 936 23.46 28.36 -16.35
CA TYR A 936 24.59 29.03 -15.69
C TYR A 936 25.46 29.88 -16.65
N ALA A 937 25.36 29.67 -17.96
CA ALA A 937 26.03 30.50 -18.95
C ALA A 937 25.32 31.86 -19.20
N LYS A 938 24.08 32.04 -18.73
CA LYS A 938 23.27 33.25 -19.02
C LYS A 938 23.80 34.52 -18.36
N PHE A 939 24.32 34.43 -17.14
CA PHE A 939 24.85 35.58 -16.42
C PHE A 939 26.27 35.33 -15.93
N LYS A 940 27.16 36.30 -16.16
CA LYS A 940 28.57 36.21 -15.78
C LYS A 940 28.76 36.15 -14.27
N ASP A 941 27.90 36.82 -13.51
CA ASP A 941 27.94 36.98 -12.04
C ASP A 941 27.05 35.98 -11.28
N VAL A 942 26.44 34.99 -11.96
CA VAL A 942 25.64 33.93 -11.31
C VAL A 942 26.27 32.57 -11.58
N LYS A 943 26.86 31.95 -10.55
CA LYS A 943 27.53 30.66 -10.63
C LYS A 943 26.85 29.62 -9.74
N LYS A 944 27.17 28.33 -9.93
CA LYS A 944 26.69 27.24 -9.05
C LYS A 944 27.14 27.55 -7.62
N GLY A 945 26.18 27.58 -6.69
CA GLY A 945 26.41 27.99 -5.29
C GLY A 945 26.26 29.49 -5.00
N SER A 946 26.04 30.35 -6.01
CA SER A 946 25.69 31.76 -5.76
C SER A 946 24.36 31.87 -5.02
N PHE A 947 24.24 32.87 -4.14
CA PHE A 947 22.99 33.14 -3.44
C PHE A 947 21.85 33.41 -4.43
N ALA A 948 20.72 32.72 -4.26
CA ALA A 948 19.56 32.76 -5.16
C ALA A 948 19.80 32.29 -6.61
N ALA A 949 20.86 31.50 -6.89
CA ALA A 949 21.21 31.11 -8.25
C ALA A 949 20.06 30.39 -8.99
N THR A 950 19.41 29.43 -8.35
CA THR A 950 18.30 28.66 -8.96
C THR A 950 17.14 29.57 -9.33
N GLU A 951 16.76 30.47 -8.44
CA GLU A 951 15.64 31.39 -8.60
C GLU A 951 15.90 32.43 -9.68
N ILE A 952 17.13 32.98 -9.71
CA ILE A 952 17.56 33.93 -10.74
C ILE A 952 17.56 33.26 -12.13
N LEU A 953 18.08 32.04 -12.22
CA LEU A 953 18.13 31.29 -13.47
C LEU A 953 16.76 30.85 -13.97
N TRP A 954 15.83 30.55 -13.05
CA TRP A 954 14.43 30.30 -13.40
C TRP A 954 13.75 31.56 -13.98
N LEU A 955 13.93 32.73 -13.35
CA LEU A 955 13.40 33.98 -13.91
C LEU A 955 13.95 34.24 -15.32
N ALA A 956 15.20 33.88 -15.58
CA ALA A 956 15.83 34.05 -16.87
C ALA A 956 15.35 33.01 -17.90
N SER A 957 15.16 31.74 -17.51
CA SER A 957 14.64 30.70 -18.40
C SER A 957 13.18 30.93 -18.81
N THR A 958 12.40 31.60 -17.96
CA THR A 958 11.00 31.96 -18.23
C THR A 958 10.82 33.32 -18.90
N GLY A 959 11.91 34.07 -19.12
CA GLY A 959 11.87 35.38 -19.77
C GLY A 959 11.35 36.52 -18.88
N ILE A 960 11.15 36.29 -17.58
CA ILE A 960 10.75 37.33 -16.63
C ILE A 960 11.87 38.38 -16.48
N THR A 961 13.13 37.93 -16.44
CA THR A 961 14.31 38.82 -16.46
C THR A 961 15.23 38.53 -17.65
N GLN A 962 15.88 39.57 -18.17
CA GLN A 962 16.90 39.46 -19.22
C GLN A 962 18.31 39.85 -18.72
N GLY A 963 18.44 40.27 -17.45
CA GLY A 963 19.69 40.80 -16.92
C GLY A 963 20.03 42.18 -17.48
N ASN A 964 21.31 42.53 -17.49
CA ASN A 964 21.84 43.77 -18.05
C ASN A 964 22.56 43.49 -19.38
N PRO A 965 22.69 44.49 -20.27
CA PRO A 965 23.34 44.32 -21.58
C PRO A 965 24.79 43.80 -21.54
N ASP A 966 25.49 43.98 -20.42
CA ASP A 966 26.86 43.48 -20.22
C ASP A 966 26.94 41.97 -19.88
N GLY A 967 25.79 41.30 -19.78
CA GLY A 967 25.64 39.89 -19.44
C GLY A 967 25.68 39.61 -17.93
N THR A 968 25.44 40.61 -17.07
CA THR A 968 25.34 40.44 -15.61
C THR A 968 23.90 40.54 -15.10
N PHE A 969 23.59 39.92 -13.96
CA PHE A 969 22.31 40.08 -13.27
C PHE A 969 22.32 41.24 -12.25
N ARG A 970 23.44 41.47 -11.56
CA ARG A 970 23.61 42.49 -10.50
C ARG A 970 22.61 42.31 -9.36
N GLY A 971 22.65 41.16 -8.71
CA GLY A 971 21.66 40.73 -7.70
C GLY A 971 21.49 41.66 -6.50
N THR A 972 22.55 42.39 -6.12
CA THR A 972 22.55 43.32 -4.98
C THR A 972 21.95 44.69 -5.29
N ASN A 973 21.69 45.00 -6.56
CA ASN A 973 21.06 46.27 -6.93
C ASN A 973 19.66 46.38 -6.34
N THR A 974 19.29 47.58 -5.94
CA THR A 974 17.95 47.88 -5.43
C THR A 974 16.95 48.01 -6.58
N LEU A 975 15.72 47.56 -6.34
CA LEU A 975 14.62 47.67 -7.29
C LEU A 975 13.79 48.94 -7.08
N THR A 976 13.18 49.41 -8.16
CA THR A 976 12.22 50.52 -8.18
C THR A 976 10.79 50.01 -8.31
N ARG A 977 9.81 50.88 -8.05
CA ARG A 977 8.37 50.55 -8.18
C ARG A 977 7.99 50.17 -9.62
N GLN A 978 8.60 50.78 -10.62
CA GLN A 978 8.37 50.41 -12.03
C GLN A 978 8.96 49.04 -12.37
N ASP A 979 10.10 48.64 -11.77
CA ASP A 979 10.64 47.31 -11.96
C ASP A 979 9.65 46.24 -11.44
N MET A 980 9.03 46.48 -10.28
CA MET A 980 7.99 45.59 -9.73
C MET A 980 6.84 45.38 -10.73
N ALA A 981 6.39 46.46 -11.39
CA ALA A 981 5.33 46.37 -12.40
C ALA A 981 5.74 45.46 -13.56
N ILE A 982 6.99 45.58 -14.04
CA ILE A 982 7.53 44.74 -15.12
C ILE A 982 7.56 43.27 -14.69
N TYR A 983 8.09 42.99 -13.49
CA TYR A 983 8.19 41.64 -12.96
C TYR A 983 6.81 40.96 -12.84
N LEU A 984 5.83 41.64 -12.25
CA LEU A 984 4.48 41.10 -12.04
C LEU A 984 3.72 40.92 -13.35
N TYR A 985 3.80 41.87 -14.27
CA TYR A 985 3.15 41.76 -15.58
C TYR A 985 3.66 40.54 -16.35
N ARG A 986 4.99 40.34 -16.38
CA ARG A 986 5.59 39.17 -17.04
C ARG A 986 5.22 37.86 -16.37
N LEU A 987 5.17 37.83 -15.03
CA LEU A 987 4.69 36.66 -14.29
C LEU A 987 3.23 36.33 -14.62
N ALA A 988 2.36 37.34 -14.72
CA ALA A 988 0.96 37.16 -15.10
C ALA A 988 0.81 36.55 -16.50
N LYS A 989 1.62 37.00 -17.46
CA LYS A 989 1.65 36.42 -18.81
C LYS A 989 2.14 34.97 -18.79
N LEU A 990 3.16 34.66 -17.98
CA LEU A 990 3.63 33.28 -17.81
C LEU A 990 2.55 32.38 -17.18
N ALA A 991 1.73 32.92 -16.29
CA ALA A 991 0.57 32.23 -15.70
C ALA A 991 -0.62 32.09 -16.66
N GLY A 992 -0.50 32.54 -17.92
CA GLY A 992 -1.58 32.46 -18.90
C GLY A 992 -2.73 33.46 -18.69
N ASN A 993 -2.53 34.51 -17.89
CA ASN A 993 -3.61 35.47 -17.61
C ASN A 993 -4.04 36.23 -18.88
N LYS A 994 -5.28 35.98 -19.33
CA LYS A 994 -5.83 36.51 -20.59
C LYS A 994 -5.84 38.05 -20.67
N ASN A 995 -6.07 38.72 -19.53
CA ASN A 995 -6.03 40.18 -19.46
C ASN A 995 -4.59 40.68 -19.69
N ALA A 996 -3.60 40.13 -18.97
CA ALA A 996 -2.20 40.49 -19.18
C ALA A 996 -1.69 40.19 -20.61
N LEU A 997 -2.18 39.12 -21.24
CA LEU A 997 -1.78 38.76 -22.61
C LEU A 997 -2.33 39.74 -23.67
N SER A 998 -3.50 40.32 -23.44
CA SER A 998 -4.22 41.18 -24.40
C SER A 998 -4.22 42.67 -24.05
N PHE A 999 -3.69 43.06 -22.90
CA PHE A 999 -3.79 44.43 -22.39
C PHE A 999 -3.12 45.46 -23.31
N LYS A 1000 -3.90 46.47 -23.72
CA LYS A 1000 -3.44 47.65 -24.44
C LYS A 1000 -3.97 48.90 -23.73
N PRO A 1001 -3.11 49.80 -23.22
CA PRO A 1001 -3.56 50.98 -22.50
C PRO A 1001 -4.47 51.89 -23.35
N THR A 1002 -5.62 52.25 -22.80
CA THR A 1002 -6.55 53.23 -23.40
C THR A 1002 -6.25 54.66 -22.89
N GLU A 1003 -6.84 55.69 -23.50
CA GLU A 1003 -6.73 57.06 -22.99
C GLU A 1003 -7.23 57.19 -21.54
N LYS A 1004 -8.27 56.45 -21.18
CA LYS A 1004 -8.80 56.36 -19.80
C LYS A 1004 -7.78 55.77 -18.83
N ASP A 1005 -6.93 54.85 -19.28
CA ASP A 1005 -5.87 54.29 -18.43
C ASP A 1005 -4.77 55.32 -18.18
N TYR A 1006 -4.35 56.08 -19.20
CA TYR A 1006 -3.35 57.15 -19.03
C TYR A 1006 -3.83 58.31 -18.14
N ALA A 1007 -5.14 58.44 -17.90
CA ALA A 1007 -5.69 59.40 -16.95
C ALA A 1007 -5.51 58.98 -15.48
N LYS A 1008 -5.17 57.71 -15.19
CA LYS A 1008 -5.07 57.17 -13.82
C LYS A 1008 -3.90 57.76 -13.03
N PHE A 1009 -2.77 58.02 -13.67
CA PHE A 1009 -1.58 58.59 -13.01
C PHE A 1009 -1.06 59.82 -13.75
N LYS A 1010 -0.79 60.88 -13.01
CA LYS A 1010 -0.28 62.15 -13.54
C LYS A 1010 1.13 62.00 -14.14
N ASP A 1011 1.95 61.11 -13.60
CA ASP A 1011 3.34 60.87 -13.96
C ASP A 1011 3.55 59.70 -14.94
N VAL A 1012 2.49 59.03 -15.40
CA VAL A 1012 2.57 57.95 -16.39
C VAL A 1012 1.89 58.39 -17.69
N LYS A 1013 2.71 58.78 -18.67
CA LYS A 1013 2.26 59.25 -19.99
C LYS A 1013 2.60 58.24 -21.09
N LYS A 1014 1.96 58.37 -22.26
CA LYS A 1014 2.27 57.56 -23.44
C LYS A 1014 3.76 57.72 -23.78
N GLY A 1015 4.47 56.60 -23.88
CA GLY A 1015 5.93 56.57 -24.09
C GLY A 1015 6.78 56.55 -22.82
N SER A 1016 6.18 56.65 -21.62
CA SER A 1016 6.92 56.49 -20.37
C SER A 1016 7.45 55.05 -20.25
N PHE A 1017 8.63 54.89 -19.66
CA PHE A 1017 9.20 53.57 -19.39
C PHE A 1017 8.26 52.76 -18.49
N ALA A 1018 8.01 51.51 -18.86
CA ALA A 1018 7.06 50.59 -18.19
C ALA A 1018 5.59 51.05 -18.13
N ALA A 1019 5.16 52.00 -18.97
CA ALA A 1019 3.80 52.54 -18.91
C ALA A 1019 2.71 51.47 -19.04
N THR A 1020 2.89 50.50 -19.95
CA THR A 1020 1.92 49.42 -20.17
C THR A 1020 1.75 48.56 -18.93
N GLU A 1021 2.87 48.16 -18.32
CA GLU A 1021 2.91 47.30 -17.14
C GLU A 1021 2.30 48.01 -15.92
N ILE A 1022 2.65 49.28 -15.72
CA ILE A 1022 2.11 50.10 -14.62
C ILE A 1022 0.59 50.26 -14.75
N LEU A 1023 0.10 50.56 -15.96
CA LEU A 1023 -1.32 50.76 -16.21
C LEU A 1023 -2.12 49.45 -16.13
N TRP A 1024 -1.51 48.31 -16.47
CA TRP A 1024 -2.11 47.00 -16.25
C TRP A 1024 -2.25 46.67 -14.76
N LEU A 1025 -1.21 46.92 -13.95
CA LEU A 1025 -1.30 46.80 -12.49
C LEU A 1025 -2.47 47.64 -11.92
N ALA A 1026 -2.71 48.82 -12.50
CA ALA A 1026 -3.78 49.71 -12.06
C ALA A 1026 -5.17 49.27 -12.53
N SER A 1027 -5.30 48.73 -13.74
CA SER A 1027 -6.58 48.20 -14.26
C SER A 1027 -7.05 46.95 -13.51
N THR A 1028 -6.12 46.18 -12.95
CA THR A 1028 -6.38 44.97 -12.15
C THR A 1028 -6.56 45.24 -10.65
N GLY A 1029 -6.33 46.48 -10.19
CA GLY A 1029 -6.40 46.85 -8.78
C GLY A 1029 -5.20 46.41 -7.94
N ILE A 1030 -4.16 45.86 -8.56
CA ILE A 1030 -2.91 45.47 -7.88
C ILE A 1030 -2.19 46.71 -7.32
N THR A 1031 -2.20 47.81 -8.07
CA THR A 1031 -1.75 49.13 -7.58
C THR A 1031 -2.88 50.15 -7.61
N GLN A 1032 -2.87 51.06 -6.64
CA GLN A 1032 -3.75 52.23 -6.59
C GLN A 1032 -2.99 53.55 -6.77
N GLY A 1033 -1.65 53.49 -6.91
CA GLY A 1033 -0.79 54.68 -6.89
C GLY A 1033 -0.75 55.35 -5.51
N ASN A 1034 -0.39 56.63 -5.50
CA ASN A 1034 -0.34 57.47 -4.32
C ASN A 1034 -1.58 58.38 -4.26
N PRO A 1035 -1.94 58.90 -3.07
CA PRO A 1035 -3.11 59.79 -2.92
C PRO A 1035 -3.10 61.05 -3.81
N ASP A 1036 -1.93 61.51 -4.27
CA ASP A 1036 -1.76 62.65 -5.17
C ASP A 1036 -2.01 62.33 -6.66
N ALA A 1037 -2.44 61.10 -6.95
CA ALA A 1037 -2.61 60.50 -8.27
C ALA A 1037 -1.29 60.33 -9.06
N THR A 1038 -0.19 60.03 -8.39
CA THR A 1038 1.08 59.63 -9.02
C THR A 1038 1.43 58.16 -8.74
N PHE A 1039 2.18 57.50 -9.63
CA PHE A 1039 2.71 56.15 -9.40
C PHE A 1039 4.09 56.16 -8.71
N ARG A 1040 4.91 57.19 -9.00
CA ARG A 1040 6.29 57.38 -8.54
C ARG A 1040 7.20 56.21 -8.91
N GLY A 1041 7.26 55.90 -10.21
CA GLY A 1041 7.90 54.69 -10.74
C GLY A 1041 9.38 54.52 -10.36
N THR A 1042 10.12 55.62 -10.27
CA THR A 1042 11.56 55.62 -9.94
C THR A 1042 11.87 55.48 -8.45
N ASN A 1043 10.86 55.54 -7.57
CA ASN A 1043 11.08 55.37 -6.15
C ASN A 1043 11.58 53.95 -5.85
N LYS A 1044 12.54 53.86 -4.93
CA LYS A 1044 13.03 52.59 -4.40
C LYS A 1044 11.86 51.82 -3.77
N LEU A 1045 11.81 50.52 -4.04
CA LEU A 1045 10.79 49.63 -3.51
C LEU A 1045 11.28 49.02 -2.20
N ASN A 1046 10.50 49.14 -1.13
CA ASN A 1046 10.84 48.50 0.13
C ASN A 1046 10.24 47.09 0.22
N ARG A 1047 10.79 46.24 1.09
CA ARG A 1047 10.36 44.85 1.25
C ARG A 1047 8.90 44.72 1.67
N GLN A 1048 8.37 45.64 2.46
CA GLN A 1048 6.95 45.65 2.85
C GLN A 1048 6.02 45.99 1.68
N ASP A 1049 6.45 46.84 0.74
CA ASP A 1049 5.65 47.19 -0.44
C ASP A 1049 5.45 45.95 -1.33
N MET A 1050 6.53 45.17 -1.52
CA MET A 1050 6.49 43.93 -2.28
C MET A 1050 5.50 42.90 -1.70
N ALA A 1051 5.36 42.84 -0.38
CA ALA A 1051 4.39 41.95 0.27
C ALA A 1051 2.95 42.22 -0.18
N VAL A 1052 2.55 43.50 -0.17
CA VAL A 1052 1.23 43.94 -0.63
C VAL A 1052 1.01 43.63 -2.10
N PHE A 1053 2.02 43.92 -2.92
CA PHE A 1053 1.96 43.68 -4.35
C PHE A 1053 1.72 42.18 -4.67
N LEU A 1054 2.43 41.28 -3.98
CA LEU A 1054 2.24 39.84 -4.16
C LEU A 1054 0.90 39.35 -3.61
N HIS A 1055 0.45 39.86 -2.46
CA HIS A 1055 -0.83 39.47 -1.88
C HIS A 1055 -2.01 39.88 -2.77
N ARG A 1056 -1.96 41.08 -3.34
CA ARG A 1056 -2.97 41.54 -4.32
C ARG A 1056 -2.89 40.75 -5.62
N MET A 1057 -1.69 40.44 -6.10
CA MET A 1057 -1.49 39.59 -7.28
C MET A 1057 -2.10 38.19 -7.08
N TYR A 1058 -1.89 37.58 -5.91
CA TYR A 1058 -2.52 36.31 -5.53
C TYR A 1058 -4.05 36.40 -5.58
N THR A 1059 -4.61 37.44 -4.97
CA THR A 1059 -6.06 37.66 -4.92
C THR A 1059 -6.63 37.84 -6.33
N TYR A 1060 -5.93 38.57 -7.20
CA TYR A 1060 -6.33 38.79 -8.57
C TYR A 1060 -6.32 37.49 -9.39
N LEU A 1061 -5.23 36.71 -9.34
CA LEU A 1061 -5.10 35.46 -10.10
C LEU A 1061 -6.10 34.37 -9.70
N ARG A 1062 -6.64 34.39 -8.47
CA ARG A 1062 -7.70 33.45 -8.05
C ARG A 1062 -9.10 33.82 -8.53
N LYS A 1063 -9.34 35.09 -8.86
CA LYS A 1063 -10.64 35.58 -9.36
C LYS A 1063 -10.75 35.53 -10.89
N SER A 1064 -9.60 35.46 -11.57
CA SER A 1064 -9.47 35.44 -13.04
C SER A 1064 -9.34 34.03 -13.57
#